data_AF-A0A7Y7P116-F1
#
_entry.id   AF-A0A7Y7P116-F1
#
_cell.length_a   1.000
_cell.length_b   1.000
_cell.length_c   1.000
_cell.angle_alpha   90.00
_cell.angle_beta   90.00
_cell.angle_gamma   90.00
#
_symmetry.space_group_name_H-M   'P 1'
#
loop_
_entity.id
_entity.type
_entity.pdbx_description
1 polymer ?
#
loop_
_entity_poly.entity_id
_entity_poly.type
_entity_poly.pdbx_seq_one_letter_code
_entity_poly.pdbx_strand_id
1 'polypeptide(L)'
;MTENINAQNISCKYEDSGVFIGLVTVPPKTNTKEFCKDESLFYGDSKTKYFRHREKFQEYGKNFSEDFYKVKAYNLFGDFDLALITLIDDLEFGNSAFHPSYQNKNNPDLPDNYYYQVLTGICPSYLYGGLESKFKEMFLKKKESLLPLIAISKFKVNDGLLIGNGLKLIIEINNFIQNLVIKKKESLDCILLETFCNNEICVVFLSNSFKKITDIVLSIRESSLKQLDNHSDIAINSLLFNLSKGVNDEHKLKNIYYSHLFTNTQTIFGYDLDFSDGKNFIPIDDNFEKDVQMFNQWEIKPGHMKHLIKLIKKRNEFLFYNSSNTTDKASENALITNGRADLTTKYKYRSDKLPSINDLSEFDSHFNRFRTFINVKKNDGKLPGTRVSKEHLHITELLSIFRFDEALVKLEKNLIDYGISNVIRNRILRIFRNYNDGIQDPLLFASFIELHGYLKNILETIKNEVKKKDRNIVDFHGRLKILVDTFDKAYNNRYHQSYRMLNSTDFNLEFNGGIQQLISLYDTAYKVVLSGLGEKTPTSVIEVSDSEGVVSDKFCLRLNYLHVFLPELFATLIVKEAANYYPYRVEDEWSSNNFDIYLKKGIKGHAARLNIRNKIDLSDSIINLILSKRNEDFFSTEEFLISILDYNHFRYFFVDRVYFHLGFKGNKELFFRWLFFNYIQQTKYYSKKEKKYSRINLIKQLVRLIVLFYEDDKDFINFMKITPPSNIFLKSWLEDFVLALELVKALFKIKNFETFYDSVRLKAKLVTLEVINKGLPPDSDIEKTVQDILQKAPGLLGKVVDRSDKSRKDSSKKRFKLEGKLDSVIEMIDRITFNVDSYRSILKEGISIQDFPKQPYDVFIINLCYSFVFLYNESILGKEFCSLYYRKESRKNASNTISPILADPLGGIFIPSHEKRKEIFKCRVVFLKTLWHFNYKFKSDVFLQVKMDKKNKAIKN
;
A
#
# COMPACT_ATOMS: atom_id res chain seq x y z
N MET A 1 -18.65 17.70 25.68
CA MET A 1 -18.51 18.19 24.30
C MET A 1 -18.70 17.03 23.33
N THR A 2 -19.90 16.46 23.34
CA THR A 2 -20.43 15.52 22.34
C THR A 2 -21.36 16.35 21.46
N GLU A 3 -20.79 17.18 20.59
CA GLU A 3 -21.59 17.72 19.50
C GLU A 3 -21.79 16.60 18.48
N ASN A 4 -23.06 16.32 18.23
CA ASN A 4 -23.54 15.43 17.18
C ASN A 4 -22.71 15.65 15.91
N ILE A 5 -22.06 14.58 15.46
CA ILE A 5 -21.68 14.43 14.05
C ILE A 5 -23.02 14.43 13.30
N ASN A 6 -23.48 15.62 12.90
CA ASN A 6 -24.73 15.78 12.18
C ASN A 6 -24.65 14.97 10.89
N ALA A 7 -25.58 14.03 10.76
CA ALA A 7 -25.73 13.06 9.68
C ALA A 7 -26.16 13.68 8.32
N GLN A 8 -25.71 14.90 8.02
CA GLN A 8 -25.89 15.54 6.70
C GLN A 8 -24.60 15.63 5.88
N ASN A 9 -23.46 15.19 6.42
CA ASN A 9 -22.22 15.06 5.65
C ASN A 9 -22.20 13.68 4.97
N ILE A 10 -22.03 13.67 3.64
CA ILE A 10 -22.12 12.50 2.77
C ILE A 10 -21.11 11.43 3.21
N SER A 11 -21.54 10.49 4.06
CA SER A 11 -20.73 9.36 4.51
C SER A 11 -20.61 8.35 3.36
N CYS A 12 -19.40 8.13 2.85
CA CYS A 12 -19.18 7.16 1.78
C CYS A 12 -19.08 5.75 2.38
N LYS A 13 -20.18 4.98 2.21
CA LYS A 13 -20.26 3.58 2.61
C LYS A 13 -19.78 2.67 1.46
N TYR A 14 -19.08 1.60 1.81
CA TYR A 14 -18.55 0.62 0.85
C TYR A 14 -19.12 -0.77 1.07
N GLU A 15 -19.20 -1.52 -0.03
CA GLU A 15 -19.65 -2.91 -0.06
C GLU A 15 -18.64 -3.84 0.62
N ASP A 16 -19.11 -5.02 1.04
CA ASP A 16 -18.29 -6.07 1.66
C ASP A 16 -17.69 -7.06 0.64
N SER A 17 -17.74 -6.69 -0.64
CA SER A 17 -17.20 -7.43 -1.78
C SER A 17 -16.60 -6.47 -2.81
N GLY A 18 -15.72 -7.01 -3.65
CA GLY A 18 -15.09 -6.28 -4.75
C GLY A 18 -15.14 -7.08 -6.05
N VAL A 19 -14.59 -6.48 -7.11
CA VAL A 19 -14.44 -7.12 -8.42
C VAL A 19 -12.96 -7.22 -8.76
N PHE A 20 -12.49 -8.43 -9.05
CA PHE A 20 -11.20 -8.65 -9.68
C PHE A 20 -11.34 -8.58 -11.20
N ILE A 21 -10.40 -7.90 -11.85
CA ILE A 21 -10.23 -7.88 -13.31
C ILE A 21 -8.77 -8.22 -13.64
N GLY A 22 -8.55 -9.40 -14.21
CA GLY A 22 -7.26 -9.83 -14.76
C GLY A 22 -7.24 -9.64 -16.27
N LEU A 23 -6.28 -8.89 -16.80
CA LEU A 23 -6.05 -8.74 -18.24
C LEU A 23 -4.79 -9.52 -18.61
N VAL A 24 -4.80 -10.30 -19.68
CA VAL A 24 -3.66 -11.15 -20.04
C VAL A 24 -3.54 -11.32 -21.56
N THR A 25 -2.31 -11.43 -22.04
CA THR A 25 -2.01 -11.85 -23.42
C THR A 25 -1.97 -13.37 -23.52
N VAL A 26 -2.54 -13.92 -24.58
CA VAL A 26 -2.57 -15.36 -24.83
C VAL A 26 -1.47 -15.71 -25.85
N PRO A 27 -0.68 -16.79 -25.63
CA PRO A 27 0.38 -17.16 -26.55
C PRO A 27 -0.15 -17.48 -27.96
N PRO A 28 0.61 -17.14 -29.02
CA PRO A 28 0.29 -17.60 -30.37
C PRO A 28 0.21 -19.14 -30.35
N LYS A 29 -0.85 -19.72 -30.94
CA LYS A 29 -1.26 -21.15 -30.95
C LYS A 29 -2.21 -21.61 -29.84
N THR A 30 -2.42 -20.85 -28.77
CA THR A 30 -3.33 -21.29 -27.70
C THR A 30 -4.73 -20.71 -27.92
N ASN A 31 -5.75 -21.58 -27.95
CA ASN A 31 -7.13 -21.12 -27.99
C ASN A 31 -7.47 -20.41 -26.67
N THR A 32 -8.04 -19.20 -26.73
CA THR A 32 -8.43 -18.43 -25.54
C THR A 32 -9.38 -19.18 -24.60
N LYS A 33 -10.27 -20.04 -25.13
CA LYS A 33 -11.13 -20.93 -24.32
C LYS A 33 -10.35 -22.03 -23.61
N GLU A 34 -9.37 -22.63 -24.29
CA GLU A 34 -8.51 -23.65 -23.72
C GLU A 34 -7.56 -23.05 -22.68
N PHE A 35 -7.02 -21.87 -22.97
CA PHE A 35 -6.24 -21.07 -22.03
C PHE A 35 -7.06 -20.76 -20.76
N CYS A 36 -8.35 -20.43 -20.87
CA CYS A 36 -9.18 -20.21 -19.67
C CYS A 36 -9.60 -21.49 -18.94
N LYS A 37 -9.41 -22.68 -19.53
CA LYS A 37 -10.00 -23.92 -19.05
C LYS A 37 -9.39 -24.35 -17.70
N ASP A 38 -10.24 -24.88 -16.83
CA ASP A 38 -9.91 -25.45 -15.52
C ASP A 38 -9.26 -24.48 -14.51
N GLU A 39 -9.51 -23.16 -14.60
CA GLU A 39 -8.94 -22.15 -13.69
C GLU A 39 -7.39 -22.20 -13.64
N SER A 40 -6.75 -22.71 -14.69
CA SER A 40 -5.31 -22.99 -14.77
C SER A 40 -4.41 -21.76 -14.56
N LEU A 41 -4.97 -20.55 -14.75
CA LEU A 41 -4.34 -19.25 -14.49
C LEU A 41 -4.27 -18.88 -13.00
N PHE A 42 -4.90 -19.68 -12.13
CA PHE A 42 -4.86 -19.50 -10.69
C PHE A 42 -3.99 -20.56 -10.02
N TYR A 43 -3.18 -20.13 -9.05
CA TYR A 43 -2.24 -21.00 -8.33
C TYR A 43 -2.96 -22.19 -7.69
N GLY A 44 -2.41 -23.41 -7.82
CA GLY A 44 -3.06 -24.64 -7.35
C GLY A 44 -3.39 -24.69 -5.85
N ASP A 45 -2.58 -24.07 -4.97
CA ASP A 45 -2.95 -23.97 -3.55
C ASP A 45 -3.98 -22.87 -3.32
N SER A 46 -3.99 -21.81 -4.15
CA SER A 46 -5.07 -20.80 -4.17
C SER A 46 -6.39 -21.38 -4.66
N LYS A 47 -6.36 -22.35 -5.59
CA LYS A 47 -7.51 -23.20 -5.90
C LYS A 47 -8.02 -23.90 -4.65
N THR A 48 -7.16 -24.37 -3.76
CA THR A 48 -7.63 -24.93 -2.50
C THR A 48 -8.18 -23.85 -1.58
N LYS A 49 -7.41 -22.76 -1.36
CA LYS A 49 -7.72 -21.60 -0.49
C LYS A 49 -9.04 -20.90 -0.81
N TYR A 50 -9.34 -20.69 -2.09
CA TYR A 50 -10.49 -19.90 -2.55
C TYR A 50 -11.54 -20.72 -3.31
N PHE A 51 -11.16 -21.80 -4.02
CA PHE A 51 -12.06 -22.49 -4.97
C PHE A 51 -12.57 -23.87 -4.48
N ARG A 52 -11.73 -24.78 -3.97
CA ARG A 52 -12.10 -26.15 -3.51
C ARG A 52 -12.75 -26.16 -2.13
N HIS A 53 -12.55 -25.11 -1.36
CA HIS A 53 -13.25 -24.92 -0.10
C HIS A 53 -14.77 -24.74 -0.30
N ARG A 54 -15.28 -24.48 -1.52
CA ARG A 54 -16.72 -24.54 -1.84
C ARG A 54 -17.41 -25.82 -1.36
N GLU A 55 -16.78 -26.98 -1.60
CA GLU A 55 -17.41 -28.28 -1.32
C GLU A 55 -17.33 -28.65 0.16
N LYS A 56 -16.22 -28.32 0.84
CA LYS A 56 -16.05 -28.61 2.28
C LYS A 56 -16.73 -27.59 3.21
N PHE A 57 -16.91 -26.34 2.80
CA PHE A 57 -17.57 -25.33 3.65
C PHE A 57 -19.09 -25.45 3.67
N GLN A 58 -19.70 -26.26 2.80
CA GLN A 58 -21.11 -26.65 2.98
C GLN A 58 -21.33 -27.33 4.35
N GLU A 59 -20.32 -27.99 4.92
CA GLU A 59 -20.37 -28.54 6.29
C GLU A 59 -20.15 -27.48 7.39
N TYR A 60 -19.53 -26.33 7.09
CA TYR A 60 -19.12 -25.31 8.09
C TYR A 60 -19.89 -23.98 8.02
N GLY A 61 -20.89 -23.86 7.14
CA GLY A 61 -21.82 -22.72 7.13
C GLY A 61 -22.72 -22.66 5.89
N LYS A 62 -24.02 -22.43 6.10
CA LYS A 62 -25.06 -22.39 5.06
C LYS A 62 -25.00 -21.18 4.09
N ASN A 63 -23.97 -20.32 4.15
CA ASN A 63 -24.03 -18.96 3.60
C ASN A 63 -22.93 -18.60 2.57
N PHE A 64 -22.16 -19.55 2.01
CA PHE A 64 -21.24 -19.20 0.92
C PHE A 64 -22.04 -18.92 -0.36
N SER A 65 -22.01 -17.68 -0.85
CA SER A 65 -22.61 -17.35 -2.14
C SER A 65 -21.80 -18.00 -3.27
N GLU A 66 -22.44 -18.89 -4.04
CA GLU A 66 -21.86 -19.57 -5.20
C GLU A 66 -21.40 -18.62 -6.34
N ASP A 67 -21.57 -17.31 -6.16
CA ASP A 67 -21.18 -16.30 -7.14
C ASP A 67 -19.73 -15.82 -6.95
N PHE A 68 -19.13 -15.95 -5.75
CA PHE A 68 -17.74 -15.55 -5.49
C PHE A 68 -16.72 -16.45 -6.19
N TYR A 69 -15.65 -15.84 -6.69
CA TYR A 69 -14.54 -16.48 -7.40
C TYR A 69 -14.94 -17.22 -8.69
N LYS A 70 -16.21 -17.11 -9.10
CA LYS A 70 -16.68 -17.62 -10.39
C LYS A 70 -16.19 -16.70 -11.49
N VAL A 71 -15.31 -17.21 -12.34
CA VAL A 71 -14.65 -16.43 -13.39
C VAL A 71 -15.57 -16.32 -14.61
N LYS A 72 -15.76 -15.09 -15.10
CA LYS A 72 -16.32 -14.81 -16.43
C LYS A 72 -15.23 -14.23 -17.32
N ALA A 73 -15.12 -14.77 -18.53
CA ALA A 73 -14.04 -14.45 -19.46
C ALA A 73 -14.55 -13.71 -20.71
N TYR A 74 -13.73 -12.79 -21.22
CA TYR A 74 -14.02 -11.98 -22.40
C TYR A 74 -12.79 -11.90 -23.29
N ASN A 75 -12.96 -12.09 -24.60
CA ASN A 75 -11.91 -11.79 -25.58
C ASN A 75 -11.78 -10.27 -25.70
N LEU A 76 -10.54 -9.77 -25.80
CA LEU A 76 -10.24 -8.34 -25.85
C LEU A 76 -9.63 -7.93 -27.18
N PHE A 77 -9.80 -6.65 -27.50
CA PHE A 77 -9.12 -5.95 -28.57
C PHE A 77 -8.06 -5.03 -27.98
N GLY A 78 -6.81 -5.17 -28.43
CA GLY A 78 -5.73 -4.23 -28.19
C GLY A 78 -4.46 -4.91 -27.68
N ASP A 79 -3.95 -4.44 -26.54
CA ASP A 79 -2.68 -4.89 -25.96
C ASP A 79 -2.79 -6.20 -25.19
N PHE A 80 -4.00 -6.58 -24.77
CA PHE A 80 -4.35 -7.82 -24.08
C PHE A 80 -5.37 -8.58 -24.93
N ASP A 81 -5.38 -9.91 -24.80
CA ASP A 81 -6.25 -10.79 -25.59
C ASP A 81 -7.45 -11.29 -24.77
N LEU A 82 -7.34 -11.26 -23.44
CA LEU A 82 -8.31 -11.87 -22.54
C LEU A 82 -8.50 -11.04 -21.27
N ALA A 83 -9.76 -10.85 -20.87
CA ALA A 83 -10.15 -10.36 -19.54
C ALA A 83 -10.83 -11.48 -18.75
N LEU A 84 -10.45 -11.60 -17.47
CA LEU A 84 -11.08 -12.44 -16.47
C LEU A 84 -11.69 -11.56 -15.40
N ILE A 85 -12.98 -11.75 -15.14
CA ILE A 85 -13.73 -10.92 -14.20
C ILE A 85 -14.40 -11.83 -13.17
N THR A 86 -14.25 -11.50 -11.87
CA THR A 86 -14.91 -12.24 -10.79
C THR A 86 -15.17 -11.39 -9.54
N LEU A 87 -16.14 -11.81 -8.73
CA LEU A 87 -16.36 -11.28 -7.39
C LEU A 87 -15.34 -11.81 -6.40
N ILE A 88 -14.84 -10.95 -5.52
CA ILE A 88 -13.84 -11.28 -4.50
C ILE A 88 -14.23 -10.74 -3.13
N ASP A 89 -13.76 -11.40 -2.09
CA ASP A 89 -13.86 -10.98 -0.68
C ASP A 89 -12.47 -10.77 -0.04
N ASP A 90 -11.41 -10.65 -0.85
CA ASP A 90 -10.03 -10.50 -0.39
C ASP A 90 -9.18 -9.68 -1.37
N LEU A 91 -8.56 -8.60 -0.88
CA LEU A 91 -7.71 -7.71 -1.70
C LEU A 91 -6.41 -8.39 -2.16
N GLU A 92 -5.94 -9.41 -1.42
CA GLU A 92 -4.72 -10.16 -1.77
C GLU A 92 -4.96 -11.09 -2.98
N PHE A 93 -6.21 -11.44 -3.29
CA PHE A 93 -6.55 -12.48 -4.27
C PHE A 93 -5.86 -12.25 -5.63
N GLY A 94 -5.98 -11.04 -6.18
CA GLY A 94 -5.47 -10.76 -7.52
C GLY A 94 -3.95 -10.91 -7.66
N ASN A 95 -3.17 -10.58 -6.63
CA ASN A 95 -1.70 -10.63 -6.69
C ASN A 95 -1.12 -11.95 -6.15
N SER A 96 -1.86 -12.67 -5.29
CA SER A 96 -1.43 -13.96 -4.73
C SER A 96 -1.88 -15.16 -5.55
N ALA A 97 -3.08 -15.09 -6.16
CA ALA A 97 -3.70 -16.23 -6.82
C ALA A 97 -3.52 -16.22 -8.33
N PHE A 98 -3.52 -15.07 -8.99
CA PHE A 98 -3.52 -14.98 -10.45
C PHE A 98 -2.12 -14.78 -11.02
N HIS A 99 -1.66 -15.74 -11.84
CA HIS A 99 -0.44 -15.59 -12.63
C HIS A 99 -0.52 -16.46 -13.90
N PRO A 100 -0.31 -15.91 -15.10
CA PRO A 100 -0.45 -16.67 -16.35
C PRO A 100 0.49 -17.88 -16.48
N SER A 101 1.73 -17.77 -15.97
CA SER A 101 2.70 -18.89 -16.02
C SER A 101 2.31 -20.13 -15.21
N TYR A 102 1.26 -20.07 -14.38
CA TYR A 102 0.78 -21.28 -13.69
C TYR A 102 0.28 -22.36 -14.64
N GLN A 103 -0.01 -22.02 -15.90
CA GLN A 103 -0.29 -22.99 -16.95
C GLN A 103 0.92 -23.81 -17.39
N ASN A 104 2.13 -23.26 -17.29
CA ASN A 104 3.34 -23.91 -17.77
C ASN A 104 3.62 -25.21 -16.99
N LYS A 105 3.02 -25.39 -15.80
CA LYS A 105 3.03 -26.66 -15.05
C LYS A 105 2.46 -27.83 -15.84
N ASN A 106 1.47 -27.57 -16.70
CA ASN A 106 0.78 -28.60 -17.47
C ASN A 106 1.22 -28.61 -18.95
N ASN A 107 1.89 -27.56 -19.42
CA ASN A 107 2.39 -27.45 -20.80
C ASN A 107 3.72 -26.66 -20.85
N PRO A 108 4.87 -27.36 -20.89
CA PRO A 108 6.19 -26.71 -20.88
C PRO A 108 6.52 -25.95 -22.17
N ASP A 109 5.74 -26.10 -23.24
CA ASP A 109 5.94 -25.39 -24.51
C ASP A 109 5.39 -23.95 -24.49
N LEU A 110 4.68 -23.57 -23.43
CA LEU A 110 4.16 -22.22 -23.25
C LEU A 110 5.27 -21.26 -22.77
N PRO A 111 5.26 -19.99 -23.20
CA PRO A 111 6.26 -19.00 -22.78
C PRO A 111 6.18 -18.72 -21.27
N ASP A 112 7.30 -18.36 -20.64
CA ASP A 112 7.32 -17.96 -19.21
C ASP A 112 6.93 -16.49 -18.99
N ASN A 113 7.14 -15.63 -20.00
CA ASN A 113 6.90 -14.19 -19.92
C ASN A 113 5.58 -13.81 -20.60
N TYR A 114 4.56 -13.49 -19.79
CA TYR A 114 3.26 -13.01 -20.25
C TYR A 114 3.08 -11.53 -19.91
N TYR A 115 2.44 -10.78 -20.81
CA TYR A 115 1.92 -9.46 -20.46
C TYR A 115 0.61 -9.66 -19.73
N TYR A 116 0.52 -9.20 -18.48
CA TYR A 116 -0.73 -9.24 -17.74
C TYR A 116 -0.87 -8.04 -16.82
N GLN A 117 -2.11 -7.73 -16.47
CA GLN A 117 -2.45 -6.67 -15.53
C GLN A 117 -3.53 -7.12 -14.56
N VAL A 118 -3.38 -6.73 -13.29
CA VAL A 118 -4.36 -6.98 -12.23
C VAL A 118 -5.00 -5.67 -11.79
N LEU A 119 -6.33 -5.67 -11.71
CA LEU A 119 -7.11 -4.57 -11.13
C LEU A 119 -8.04 -5.15 -10.06
N THR A 120 -8.03 -4.51 -8.90
CA THR A 120 -8.99 -4.79 -7.84
C THR A 120 -9.90 -3.58 -7.69
N GLY A 121 -11.17 -3.77 -8.06
CA GLY A 121 -12.22 -2.78 -8.00
C GLY A 121 -13.05 -2.90 -6.74
N ILE A 122 -13.34 -1.75 -6.14
CA ILE A 122 -14.15 -1.60 -4.94
C ILE A 122 -15.40 -0.82 -5.31
N CYS A 123 -16.55 -1.23 -4.80
CA CYS A 123 -17.81 -0.56 -5.08
C CYS A 123 -18.31 0.24 -3.86
N PRO A 124 -18.58 1.54 -4.01
CA PRO A 124 -19.40 2.27 -3.05
C PRO A 124 -20.84 1.77 -3.00
N SER A 125 -21.42 1.70 -1.80
CA SER A 125 -22.77 1.17 -1.55
C SER A 125 -23.89 2.07 -2.06
N TYR A 126 -23.63 3.37 -2.30
CA TYR A 126 -24.66 4.30 -2.76
C TYR A 126 -24.97 4.19 -4.26
N LEU A 127 -24.16 3.42 -5.02
CA LEU A 127 -24.33 3.30 -6.47
C LEU A 127 -25.40 2.28 -6.87
N TYR A 128 -25.53 1.19 -6.09
CA TYR A 128 -26.35 0.04 -6.42
C TYR A 128 -27.03 -0.52 -5.18
N GLY A 129 -28.13 -1.27 -5.33
CA GLY A 129 -28.76 -2.03 -4.24
C GLY A 129 -27.98 -3.27 -3.79
N GLY A 130 -26.65 -3.28 -3.94
CA GLY A 130 -25.76 -4.41 -3.63
C GLY A 130 -24.91 -4.85 -4.84
N LEU A 131 -23.57 -4.90 -4.66
CA LEU A 131 -22.63 -5.26 -5.73
C LEU A 131 -22.84 -6.70 -6.22
N GLU A 132 -23.05 -7.66 -5.31
CA GLU A 132 -23.24 -9.07 -5.69
C GLU A 132 -24.46 -9.27 -6.59
N SER A 133 -25.58 -8.64 -6.25
CA SER A 133 -26.81 -8.70 -7.05
C SER A 133 -26.59 -8.09 -8.44
N LYS A 134 -25.92 -6.94 -8.50
CA LYS A 134 -25.58 -6.26 -9.75
C LYS A 134 -24.66 -7.11 -10.63
N PHE A 135 -23.62 -7.70 -10.04
CA PHE A 135 -22.68 -8.57 -10.73
C PHE A 135 -23.37 -9.83 -11.25
N LYS A 136 -24.21 -10.46 -10.42
CA LYS A 136 -24.99 -11.64 -10.81
C LYS A 136 -25.89 -11.32 -11.99
N GLU A 137 -26.56 -10.18 -11.97
CA GLU A 137 -27.40 -9.73 -13.07
C GLU A 137 -26.63 -9.52 -14.38
N MET A 138 -25.46 -8.91 -14.32
CA MET A 138 -24.67 -8.56 -15.50
C MET A 138 -23.91 -9.74 -16.09
N PHE A 139 -23.35 -10.63 -15.26
CA PHE A 139 -22.38 -11.63 -15.70
C PHE A 139 -22.85 -13.08 -15.54
N LEU A 140 -23.73 -13.38 -14.57
CA LEU A 140 -23.99 -14.77 -14.14
C LEU A 140 -25.41 -15.28 -14.41
N LYS A 141 -26.42 -14.40 -14.54
CA LYS A 141 -27.80 -14.83 -14.81
C LYS A 141 -27.89 -15.53 -16.16
N LYS A 142 -28.53 -16.71 -16.19
CA LYS A 142 -29.05 -17.34 -17.40
C LYS A 142 -30.28 -16.54 -17.89
N LYS A 143 -30.08 -15.32 -18.39
CA LYS A 143 -31.14 -14.61 -19.13
C LYS A 143 -31.19 -15.16 -20.56
N GLU A 144 -32.34 -15.03 -21.21
CA GLU A 144 -32.50 -15.21 -22.66
C GLU A 144 -31.79 -14.08 -23.46
N SER A 145 -31.18 -13.10 -22.78
CA SER A 145 -30.69 -11.85 -23.35
C SER A 145 -29.48 -11.25 -22.59
N LEU A 146 -28.33 -11.92 -22.63
CA LEU A 146 -27.06 -11.34 -22.16
C LEU A 146 -26.49 -10.33 -23.17
N LEU A 147 -25.83 -9.28 -22.68
CA LEU A 147 -25.15 -8.30 -23.52
C LEU A 147 -23.77 -8.83 -23.93
N PRO A 148 -23.48 -8.99 -25.24
CA PRO A 148 -22.29 -9.70 -25.69
C PRO A 148 -21.01 -8.87 -25.69
N LEU A 149 -21.10 -7.53 -25.76
CA LEU A 149 -19.94 -6.66 -25.87
C LEU A 149 -19.56 -6.09 -24.52
N ILE A 150 -18.25 -5.97 -24.28
CA ILE A 150 -17.68 -5.38 -23.07
C ILE A 150 -16.76 -4.21 -23.41
N ALA A 151 -16.70 -3.23 -22.52
CA ALA A 151 -15.58 -2.29 -22.49
C ALA A 151 -15.13 -2.03 -21.05
N ILE A 152 -13.82 -2.11 -20.82
CA ILE A 152 -13.18 -1.80 -19.54
C ILE A 152 -12.50 -0.45 -19.69
N SER A 153 -13.08 0.59 -19.08
CA SER A 153 -12.58 1.97 -19.15
C SER A 153 -11.96 2.41 -17.83
N LYS A 154 -10.68 2.78 -17.87
CA LYS A 154 -9.91 3.30 -16.75
C LYS A 154 -9.80 4.81 -16.87
N PHE A 155 -10.06 5.51 -15.76
CA PHE A 155 -10.06 6.97 -15.69
C PHE A 155 -9.13 7.43 -14.56
N LYS A 156 -8.03 8.10 -14.92
CA LYS A 156 -7.14 8.79 -13.99
C LYS A 156 -7.72 10.19 -13.75
N VAL A 157 -8.16 10.45 -12.52
CA VAL A 157 -8.71 11.74 -12.12
C VAL A 157 -7.60 12.77 -12.12
N ASN A 158 -7.96 14.01 -12.45
CA ASN A 158 -7.02 15.12 -12.46
C ASN A 158 -6.51 15.40 -11.04
N ASP A 159 -5.25 15.04 -10.77
CA ASP A 159 -4.62 15.21 -9.46
C ASP A 159 -4.59 16.68 -9.00
N GLY A 160 -4.61 17.64 -9.94
CA GLY A 160 -4.72 19.06 -9.62
C GLY A 160 -6.07 19.46 -9.00
N LEU A 161 -7.13 18.72 -9.33
CA LEU A 161 -8.46 18.84 -8.71
C LEU A 161 -8.60 17.91 -7.50
N LEU A 162 -8.00 16.72 -7.55
CA LEU A 162 -8.14 15.70 -6.52
C LEU A 162 -7.40 16.04 -5.23
N ILE A 163 -6.16 16.57 -5.33
CA ILE A 163 -5.40 17.04 -4.17
C ILE A 163 -6.16 18.20 -3.52
N GLY A 164 -6.42 18.08 -2.22
CA GLY A 164 -7.26 18.99 -1.45
C GLY A 164 -8.75 18.64 -1.42
N ASN A 165 -9.26 17.77 -2.31
CA ASN A 165 -10.66 17.33 -2.34
C ASN A 165 -10.85 15.87 -1.93
N GLY A 166 -10.01 14.94 -2.43
CA GLY A 166 -10.10 13.51 -2.15
C GLY A 166 -11.47 12.90 -2.47
N LEU A 167 -12.10 12.18 -1.53
CA LEU A 167 -13.34 11.43 -1.76
C LEU A 167 -14.51 12.30 -2.18
N LYS A 168 -14.58 13.57 -1.75
CA LYS A 168 -15.63 14.51 -2.17
C LYS A 168 -15.69 14.61 -3.70
N LEU A 169 -14.55 14.71 -4.37
CA LEU A 169 -14.49 14.75 -5.84
C LEU A 169 -14.91 13.41 -6.47
N ILE A 170 -14.45 12.28 -5.90
CA ILE A 170 -14.78 10.95 -6.43
C ILE A 170 -16.28 10.69 -6.39
N ILE A 171 -16.95 11.06 -5.29
CA ILE A 171 -18.40 10.90 -5.14
C ILE A 171 -19.16 11.68 -6.22
N GLU A 172 -18.78 12.94 -6.44
CA GLU A 172 -19.38 13.79 -7.48
C GLU A 172 -19.17 13.21 -8.88
N ILE A 173 -17.96 12.72 -9.19
CA ILE A 173 -17.66 12.08 -10.46
C ILE A 173 -18.48 10.80 -10.63
N ASN A 174 -18.58 9.96 -9.59
CA ASN A 174 -19.35 8.73 -9.64
C ASN A 174 -20.84 9.01 -9.90
N ASN A 175 -21.42 10.00 -9.20
CA ASN A 175 -22.80 10.43 -9.40
C ASN A 175 -23.01 10.96 -10.82
N PHE A 176 -22.08 11.75 -11.34
CA PHE A 176 -22.11 12.23 -12.72
C PHE A 176 -22.11 11.07 -13.73
N ILE A 177 -21.21 10.09 -13.58
CA ILE A 177 -21.12 8.94 -14.48
C ILE A 177 -22.41 8.09 -14.40
N GLN A 178 -22.92 7.82 -13.20
CA GLN A 178 -24.18 7.08 -13.03
C GLN A 178 -25.35 7.81 -13.72
N ASN A 179 -25.46 9.13 -13.55
CA ASN A 179 -26.49 9.93 -14.18
C ASN A 179 -26.41 9.89 -15.72
N LEU A 180 -25.19 9.88 -16.29
CA LEU A 180 -24.99 9.71 -17.73
C LEU A 180 -25.44 8.34 -18.23
N VAL A 181 -25.13 7.28 -17.49
CA VAL A 181 -25.50 5.90 -17.84
C VAL A 181 -27.01 5.70 -17.73
N ILE A 182 -27.64 6.17 -16.66
CA ILE A 182 -29.10 6.06 -16.45
C ILE A 182 -29.87 6.74 -17.58
N LYS A 183 -29.42 7.90 -18.06
CA LYS A 183 -30.05 8.63 -19.19
C LYS A 183 -29.98 7.88 -20.52
N LYS A 184 -29.09 6.88 -20.65
CA LYS A 184 -28.86 6.10 -21.88
C LYS A 184 -29.10 4.60 -21.69
N LYS A 185 -29.95 4.22 -20.73
CA LYS A 185 -30.14 2.84 -20.23
C LYS A 185 -30.58 1.80 -21.27
N GLU A 186 -31.16 2.20 -22.40
CA GLU A 186 -31.60 1.25 -23.42
C GLU A 186 -30.39 0.47 -23.98
N SER A 187 -30.29 -0.84 -23.66
CA SER A 187 -29.26 -1.80 -24.11
C SER A 187 -27.80 -1.51 -23.70
N LEU A 188 -27.63 -0.81 -22.59
CA LEU A 188 -26.32 -0.58 -21.97
C LEU A 188 -26.43 -0.79 -20.46
N ASP A 189 -25.50 -1.55 -19.90
CA ASP A 189 -25.33 -1.68 -18.47
C ASP A 189 -23.89 -1.39 -18.03
N CYS A 190 -23.66 -1.06 -16.76
CA CYS A 190 -22.31 -0.86 -16.24
C CYS A 190 -22.13 -1.21 -14.76
N ILE A 191 -20.89 -1.54 -14.41
CA ILE A 191 -20.37 -1.52 -13.03
C ILE A 191 -19.30 -0.44 -12.93
N LEU A 192 -19.49 0.50 -12.01
CA LEU A 192 -18.52 1.51 -11.62
C LEU A 192 -17.74 1.00 -10.41
N LEU A 193 -16.43 1.06 -10.52
CA LEU A 193 -15.48 0.57 -9.53
C LEU A 193 -14.46 1.68 -9.22
N GLU A 194 -14.13 1.82 -7.95
CA GLU A 194 -12.97 2.59 -7.53
C GLU A 194 -11.77 1.66 -7.35
N THR A 195 -10.56 2.11 -7.69
CA THR A 195 -9.37 1.26 -7.64
C THR A 195 -8.21 1.94 -6.92
N PHE A 196 -7.26 1.15 -6.41
CA PHE A 196 -5.99 1.65 -5.88
C PHE A 196 -4.84 1.55 -6.91
N CYS A 197 -5.19 1.40 -8.20
CA CYS A 197 -4.24 1.20 -9.29
C CYS A 197 -3.56 2.50 -9.75
N ASN A 198 -3.12 2.61 -11.01
CA ASN A 198 -2.64 3.89 -11.56
C ASN A 198 -3.79 4.84 -11.96
N ASN A 199 -5.04 4.43 -11.74
CA ASN A 199 -6.27 5.17 -12.00
C ASN A 199 -7.20 5.08 -10.78
N GLU A 200 -8.01 6.10 -10.53
CA GLU A 200 -8.91 6.10 -9.38
C GLU A 200 -10.24 5.40 -9.69
N ILE A 201 -10.71 5.50 -10.94
CA ILE A 201 -12.03 5.00 -11.35
C ILE A 201 -11.86 4.02 -12.52
N CYS A 202 -12.61 2.93 -12.48
CA CYS A 202 -12.75 1.94 -13.54
C CYS A 202 -14.23 1.67 -13.79
N VAL A 203 -14.68 1.73 -15.04
CA VAL A 203 -16.05 1.43 -15.43
C VAL A 203 -16.06 0.27 -16.40
N VAL A 204 -16.80 -0.78 -16.07
CA VAL A 204 -17.03 -1.94 -16.93
C VAL A 204 -18.40 -1.78 -17.57
N PHE A 205 -18.42 -1.51 -18.87
CA PHE A 205 -19.64 -1.40 -19.67
C PHE A 205 -19.97 -2.72 -20.33
N LEU A 206 -21.26 -3.06 -20.39
CA LEU A 206 -21.81 -4.10 -21.24
C LEU A 206 -22.82 -3.48 -22.20
N SER A 207 -22.81 -3.90 -23.46
CA SER A 207 -23.78 -3.44 -24.46
C SER A 207 -23.94 -4.46 -25.60
N ASN A 208 -24.87 -4.18 -26.50
CA ASN A 208 -24.95 -4.80 -27.81
C ASN A 208 -24.39 -3.89 -28.92
N SER A 209 -23.84 -2.71 -28.59
CA SER A 209 -23.29 -1.75 -29.55
C SER A 209 -22.03 -1.04 -29.03
N PHE A 210 -20.91 -1.16 -29.75
CA PHE A 210 -19.69 -0.40 -29.42
C PHE A 210 -19.86 1.12 -29.56
N LYS A 211 -20.78 1.56 -30.41
CA LYS A 211 -21.11 2.98 -30.60
C LYS A 211 -21.73 3.59 -29.35
N LYS A 212 -22.72 2.90 -28.75
CA LYS A 212 -23.36 3.34 -27.50
C LYS A 212 -22.34 3.47 -26.36
N ILE A 213 -21.45 2.48 -26.23
CA ILE A 213 -20.34 2.55 -25.27
C ILE A 213 -19.43 3.74 -25.57
N THR A 214 -18.99 3.88 -26.83
CA THR A 214 -18.07 4.94 -27.26
C THR A 214 -18.63 6.33 -26.99
N ASP A 215 -19.91 6.57 -27.28
CA ASP A 215 -20.56 7.86 -27.05
C ASP A 215 -20.58 8.26 -25.57
N ILE A 216 -20.77 7.29 -24.67
CA ILE A 216 -20.73 7.53 -23.22
C ILE A 216 -19.31 7.76 -22.74
N VAL A 217 -18.37 6.90 -23.16
CA VAL A 217 -16.96 7.07 -22.82
C VAL A 217 -16.45 8.43 -23.27
N LEU A 218 -16.81 8.90 -24.47
CA LEU A 218 -16.45 10.25 -24.95
C LEU A 218 -17.10 11.35 -24.10
N SER A 219 -18.37 11.20 -23.73
CA SER A 219 -19.05 12.17 -22.85
C SER A 219 -18.38 12.27 -21.47
N ILE A 220 -17.86 11.16 -20.96
CA ILE A 220 -17.08 11.13 -19.71
C ILE A 220 -15.70 11.77 -19.93
N ARG A 221 -14.99 11.45 -21.03
CA ARG A 221 -13.66 12.00 -21.34
C ARG A 221 -13.67 13.53 -21.51
N GLU A 222 -14.72 14.05 -22.13
CA GLU A 222 -14.86 15.48 -22.42
C GLU A 222 -15.40 16.28 -21.22
N SER A 223 -15.62 15.60 -20.08
CA SER A 223 -16.19 16.24 -18.90
C SER A 223 -15.22 17.20 -18.19
N SER A 224 -15.79 18.26 -17.63
CA SER A 224 -15.11 19.34 -16.91
C SER A 224 -15.71 19.54 -15.52
N LEU A 225 -14.96 20.21 -14.65
CA LEU A 225 -15.39 20.50 -13.29
C LEU A 225 -16.76 21.19 -13.23
N LYS A 226 -17.06 22.10 -14.16
CA LYS A 226 -18.32 22.85 -14.26
C LYS A 226 -19.57 21.96 -14.36
N GLN A 227 -19.42 20.71 -14.79
CA GLN A 227 -20.54 19.77 -14.95
C GLN A 227 -20.88 19.02 -13.67
N LEU A 228 -20.10 19.19 -12.59
CA LEU A 228 -20.39 18.63 -11.28
C LEU A 228 -21.27 19.60 -10.47
N ASP A 229 -22.13 19.06 -9.60
CA ASP A 229 -23.07 19.86 -8.81
C ASP A 229 -22.29 20.75 -7.81
N ASN A 230 -21.31 20.18 -7.11
CA ASN A 230 -20.48 20.87 -6.11
C ASN A 230 -19.18 21.49 -6.69
N HIS A 231 -19.20 21.95 -7.94
CA HIS A 231 -18.00 22.42 -8.66
C HIS A 231 -17.28 23.62 -7.98
N SER A 232 -18.02 24.56 -7.39
CA SER A 232 -17.46 25.75 -6.73
C SER A 232 -16.58 25.39 -5.53
N ASP A 233 -17.10 24.56 -4.63
CA ASP A 233 -16.37 24.07 -3.46
C ASP A 233 -15.13 23.27 -3.85
N ILE A 234 -15.27 22.41 -4.86
CA ILE A 234 -14.16 21.59 -5.35
C ILE A 234 -13.06 22.48 -5.92
N ALA A 235 -13.42 23.51 -6.70
CA ALA A 235 -12.45 24.44 -7.26
C ALA A 235 -11.63 25.14 -6.16
N ILE A 236 -12.29 25.70 -5.14
CA ILE A 236 -11.64 26.45 -4.06
C ILE A 236 -10.69 25.56 -3.24
N ASN A 237 -11.07 24.30 -3.02
CA ASN A 237 -10.27 23.36 -2.24
C ASN A 237 -9.15 22.68 -3.05
N SER A 238 -9.10 22.88 -4.38
CA SER A 238 -8.16 22.20 -5.26
C SER A 238 -6.71 22.71 -5.14
N LEU A 239 -5.75 21.85 -5.50
CA LEU A 239 -4.36 22.26 -5.66
C LEU A 239 -4.18 23.32 -6.74
N LEU A 240 -4.95 23.26 -7.84
CA LEU A 240 -4.91 24.27 -8.91
C LEU A 240 -5.19 25.68 -8.37
N PHE A 241 -6.19 25.82 -7.49
CA PHE A 241 -6.49 27.08 -6.84
C PHE A 241 -5.36 27.50 -5.88
N ASN A 242 -4.91 26.58 -5.02
CA ASN A 242 -3.88 26.86 -4.03
C ASN A 242 -2.52 27.27 -4.62
N LEU A 243 -2.10 26.63 -5.73
CA LEU A 243 -0.87 26.98 -6.42
C LEU A 243 -0.99 28.26 -7.25
N SER A 244 -2.20 28.61 -7.69
CA SER A 244 -2.41 29.84 -8.46
C SER A 244 -2.59 31.10 -7.60
N LYS A 245 -2.85 31.03 -6.28
CA LYS A 245 -3.00 32.21 -5.39
C LYS A 245 -1.93 33.31 -5.63
N GLY A 246 -2.38 34.53 -5.97
CA GLY A 246 -1.53 35.73 -6.20
C GLY A 246 -1.80 36.60 -7.46
N VAL A 247 -2.86 36.32 -8.25
CA VAL A 247 -3.32 37.11 -9.44
C VAL A 247 -4.84 37.01 -9.48
N ASN A 248 -5.54 38.06 -9.94
CA ASN A 248 -7.01 38.25 -9.99
C ASN A 248 -7.87 36.95 -9.87
N ASP A 249 -8.50 36.75 -8.71
CA ASP A 249 -9.05 35.44 -8.29
C ASP A 249 -10.28 35.00 -9.10
N GLU A 250 -11.10 35.92 -9.62
CA GLU A 250 -12.32 35.59 -10.39
C GLU A 250 -12.02 34.93 -11.74
N HIS A 251 -11.05 35.47 -12.50
CA HIS A 251 -10.68 34.92 -13.81
C HIS A 251 -10.08 33.50 -13.69
N LYS A 252 -9.41 33.21 -12.57
CA LYS A 252 -8.83 31.88 -12.32
C LYS A 252 -9.86 30.85 -11.93
N LEU A 253 -10.82 31.19 -11.08
CA LEU A 253 -11.91 30.28 -10.75
C LEU A 253 -12.65 29.84 -12.01
N LYS A 254 -12.89 30.78 -12.93
CA LYS A 254 -13.44 30.47 -14.25
C LYS A 254 -12.59 29.44 -15.00
N ASN A 255 -11.26 29.61 -15.07
CA ASN A 255 -10.37 28.65 -15.74
C ASN A 255 -10.34 27.27 -15.05
N ILE A 256 -10.45 27.23 -13.72
CA ILE A 256 -10.51 25.96 -12.97
C ILE A 256 -11.83 25.23 -13.24
N TYR A 257 -12.97 25.94 -13.36
CA TYR A 257 -14.25 25.31 -13.71
C TYR A 257 -14.23 24.60 -15.07
N TYR A 258 -13.44 25.08 -16.03
CA TYR A 258 -13.29 24.43 -17.33
C TYR A 258 -12.18 23.38 -17.37
N SER A 259 -11.49 23.13 -16.25
CA SER A 259 -10.48 22.06 -16.19
C SER A 259 -11.14 20.69 -16.34
N HIS A 260 -10.53 19.83 -17.15
CA HIS A 260 -10.98 18.46 -17.35
C HIS A 260 -10.93 17.66 -16.04
N LEU A 261 -11.94 16.80 -15.85
CA LEU A 261 -12.02 15.91 -14.68
C LEU A 261 -10.95 14.81 -14.70
N PHE A 262 -10.49 14.42 -15.89
CA PHE A 262 -9.55 13.32 -16.09
C PHE A 262 -8.30 13.78 -16.86
N THR A 263 -7.13 13.32 -16.44
CA THR A 263 -5.84 13.61 -17.10
C THR A 263 -5.41 12.49 -18.04
N ASN A 264 -5.89 11.27 -17.81
CA ASN A 264 -5.67 10.14 -18.71
C ASN A 264 -6.84 9.16 -18.67
N THR A 265 -7.16 8.57 -19.82
CA THR A 265 -8.22 7.57 -19.94
C THR A 265 -7.80 6.47 -20.89
N GLN A 266 -8.10 5.22 -20.55
CA GLN A 266 -7.85 4.06 -21.40
C GLN A 266 -9.13 3.23 -21.47
N THR A 267 -9.54 2.82 -22.68
CA THR A 267 -10.69 1.94 -22.86
C THR A 267 -10.26 0.73 -23.67
N ILE A 268 -10.52 -0.45 -23.13
CA ILE A 268 -10.25 -1.73 -23.78
C ILE A 268 -11.60 -2.35 -24.12
N PHE A 269 -11.83 -2.61 -25.40
CA PHE A 269 -13.06 -3.23 -25.89
C PHE A 269 -12.90 -4.74 -26.00
N GLY A 270 -14.01 -5.45 -25.97
CA GLY A 270 -14.02 -6.89 -26.10
C GLY A 270 -15.42 -7.46 -26.31
N TYR A 271 -15.51 -8.78 -26.28
CA TYR A 271 -16.76 -9.52 -26.37
C TYR A 271 -16.70 -10.81 -25.53
N ASP A 272 -17.86 -11.31 -25.16
CA ASP A 272 -18.00 -12.51 -24.32
C ASP A 272 -17.29 -13.71 -24.96
N LEU A 273 -16.52 -14.45 -24.17
CA LEU A 273 -15.76 -15.61 -24.66
C LEU A 273 -16.69 -16.67 -25.29
N ASP A 274 -17.91 -16.80 -24.77
CA ASP A 274 -18.90 -17.79 -25.21
C ASP A 274 -19.78 -17.28 -26.35
N PHE A 275 -19.59 -16.03 -26.80
CA PHE A 275 -20.41 -15.42 -27.86
C PHE A 275 -20.42 -16.23 -29.16
N SER A 276 -19.30 -16.85 -29.51
CA SER A 276 -19.15 -17.69 -30.71
C SER A 276 -20.03 -18.95 -30.69
N ASP A 277 -20.52 -19.38 -29.52
CA ASP A 277 -21.24 -20.64 -29.35
C ASP A 277 -22.76 -20.48 -29.53
N GLY A 278 -23.22 -19.25 -29.83
CA GLY A 278 -24.53 -18.99 -30.43
C GLY A 278 -25.75 -19.20 -29.54
N LYS A 279 -25.62 -19.18 -28.21
CA LYS A 279 -26.76 -19.35 -27.28
C LYS A 279 -26.85 -18.19 -26.27
N ASN A 280 -28.04 -17.57 -26.15
CA ASN A 280 -28.47 -16.62 -25.11
C ASN A 280 -27.91 -15.17 -25.11
N PHE A 281 -27.42 -14.65 -26.24
CA PHE A 281 -26.99 -13.24 -26.35
C PHE A 281 -27.96 -12.37 -27.14
N ILE A 282 -28.09 -11.11 -26.73
CA ILE A 282 -28.77 -10.07 -27.53
C ILE A 282 -27.97 -9.87 -28.82
N PRO A 283 -28.62 -9.84 -30.00
CA PRO A 283 -27.95 -9.54 -31.25
C PRO A 283 -27.19 -8.21 -31.19
N ILE A 284 -25.98 -8.21 -31.77
CA ILE A 284 -25.22 -6.99 -31.98
C ILE A 284 -26.01 -6.09 -32.94
N ASP A 285 -26.00 -4.78 -32.69
CA ASP A 285 -26.64 -3.76 -33.53
C ASP A 285 -26.38 -3.98 -35.04
N ASP A 286 -27.46 -4.01 -35.84
CA ASP A 286 -27.43 -4.27 -37.29
C ASP A 286 -26.52 -3.29 -38.08
N ASN A 287 -26.17 -2.14 -37.49
CA ASN A 287 -25.26 -1.17 -38.10
C ASN A 287 -23.77 -1.39 -37.76
N PHE A 288 -23.41 -2.49 -37.10
CA PHE A 288 -22.03 -2.77 -36.69
C PHE A 288 -21.01 -2.59 -37.83
N GLU A 289 -21.29 -3.10 -39.04
CA GLU A 289 -20.38 -3.00 -40.19
C GLU A 289 -20.17 -1.56 -40.68
N LYS A 290 -21.19 -0.70 -40.50
CA LYS A 290 -21.11 0.72 -40.85
C LYS A 290 -20.35 1.51 -39.79
N ASP A 291 -20.56 1.16 -38.53
CA ASP A 291 -20.11 1.91 -37.36
C ASP A 291 -18.75 1.46 -36.83
N VAL A 292 -18.25 0.26 -37.18
CA VAL A 292 -17.01 -0.30 -36.61
C VAL A 292 -16.04 -0.73 -37.71
N GLN A 293 -14.79 -0.30 -37.59
CA GLN A 293 -13.67 -0.74 -38.41
C GLN A 293 -12.68 -1.52 -37.54
N MET A 294 -12.19 -2.65 -38.04
CA MET A 294 -11.20 -3.46 -37.34
C MET A 294 -9.84 -3.37 -38.04
N PHE A 295 -8.79 -3.16 -37.24
CA PHE A 295 -7.41 -3.05 -37.69
C PHE A 295 -6.56 -4.07 -36.97
N ASN A 296 -5.61 -4.66 -37.70
CA ASN A 296 -4.63 -5.58 -37.14
C ASN A 296 -3.25 -4.97 -37.27
N GLN A 297 -2.53 -4.90 -36.16
CA GLN A 297 -1.14 -4.49 -36.11
C GLN A 297 -0.24 -5.72 -35.96
N TRP A 298 0.75 -5.80 -36.84
CA TRP A 298 1.73 -6.86 -36.91
C TRP A 298 3.11 -6.29 -36.56
N GLU A 299 3.73 -6.85 -35.53
CA GLU A 299 5.13 -6.64 -35.20
C GLU A 299 5.90 -7.85 -35.72
N ILE A 300 6.66 -7.68 -36.78
CA ILE A 300 7.15 -8.72 -37.68
C ILE A 300 8.60 -9.05 -37.33
N LYS A 301 8.94 -10.35 -37.37
CA LYS A 301 10.33 -10.77 -37.14
C LYS A 301 11.26 -10.18 -38.20
N PRO A 302 12.47 -9.72 -37.84
CA PRO A 302 13.45 -9.23 -38.80
C PRO A 302 13.64 -10.22 -39.96
N GLY A 303 13.47 -9.77 -41.20
CA GLY A 303 13.57 -10.62 -42.41
C GLY A 303 12.29 -11.35 -42.85
N HIS A 304 11.23 -11.39 -42.04
CA HIS A 304 10.00 -12.15 -42.34
C HIS A 304 8.93 -11.34 -43.09
N MET A 305 9.08 -10.01 -43.20
CA MET A 305 8.11 -9.09 -43.82
C MET A 305 7.59 -9.54 -45.19
N LYS A 306 8.49 -9.83 -46.14
CA LYS A 306 8.09 -10.23 -47.51
C LYS A 306 7.27 -11.52 -47.51
N HIS A 307 7.60 -12.47 -46.64
CA HIS A 307 6.91 -13.74 -46.57
C HIS A 307 5.53 -13.58 -45.91
N LEU A 308 5.46 -12.84 -44.79
CA LEU A 308 4.20 -12.56 -44.10
C LEU A 308 3.21 -11.84 -45.02
N ILE A 309 3.65 -10.82 -45.76
CA ILE A 309 2.80 -10.12 -46.74
C ILE A 309 2.25 -11.09 -47.79
N LYS A 310 3.05 -12.05 -48.28
CA LYS A 310 2.58 -13.05 -49.24
C LYS A 310 1.51 -13.97 -48.63
N LEU A 311 1.69 -14.42 -47.39
CA LEU A 311 0.72 -15.26 -46.69
C LEU A 311 -0.59 -14.50 -46.48
N ILE A 312 -0.52 -13.27 -45.97
CA ILE A 312 -1.71 -12.46 -45.68
C ILE A 312 -2.49 -12.18 -46.98
N LYS A 313 -1.80 -11.92 -48.11
CA LYS A 313 -2.44 -11.74 -49.42
C LYS A 313 -3.20 -12.98 -49.89
N LYS A 314 -2.82 -14.19 -49.47
CA LYS A 314 -3.53 -15.43 -49.84
C LYS A 314 -4.87 -15.58 -49.13
N ARG A 315 -5.03 -15.05 -47.90
CA ARG A 315 -6.26 -15.25 -47.11
C ARG A 315 -7.46 -14.42 -47.55
N ASN A 316 -7.31 -13.38 -48.38
CA ASN A 316 -8.38 -12.47 -48.81
C ASN A 316 -9.20 -11.79 -47.67
N GLU A 317 -8.92 -12.10 -46.41
CA GLU A 317 -9.52 -11.56 -45.19
C GLU A 317 -8.90 -10.22 -44.76
N PHE A 318 -7.71 -9.90 -45.27
CA PHE A 318 -6.97 -8.69 -44.96
C PHE A 318 -6.76 -7.86 -46.22
N LEU A 319 -7.00 -6.55 -46.13
CA LEU A 319 -6.86 -5.62 -47.25
C LEU A 319 -5.50 -4.88 -47.15
N PHE A 320 -4.75 -4.77 -48.26
CA PHE A 320 -3.43 -4.11 -48.38
C PHE A 320 -3.46 -2.73 -49.05
N TYR A 321 -2.53 -1.82 -48.71
CA TYR A 321 -2.39 -0.53 -49.43
C TYR A 321 -1.72 -0.80 -50.78
N ASN A 322 -2.33 -0.30 -51.85
CA ASN A 322 -1.65 -0.10 -53.12
C ASN A 322 -1.20 1.36 -53.21
N SER A 323 0.07 1.65 -52.93
CA SER A 323 0.67 2.93 -53.30
C SER A 323 1.19 2.85 -54.74
N SER A 324 0.28 2.98 -55.70
CA SER A 324 0.67 3.34 -57.06
C SER A 324 -0.37 4.30 -57.61
N ASN A 325 0.06 5.55 -57.72
CA ASN A 325 -0.55 6.71 -58.36
C ASN A 325 -1.30 7.69 -57.46
N THR A 326 -0.66 8.85 -57.38
CA THR A 326 -1.16 10.17 -57.03
C THR A 326 -2.47 10.50 -57.76
N THR A 327 -3.21 11.40 -57.12
CA THR A 327 -4.41 12.13 -57.54
C THR A 327 -5.75 11.41 -57.42
N ASP A 328 -6.40 11.77 -56.31
CA ASP A 328 -7.84 11.81 -56.04
C ASP A 328 -8.62 10.57 -55.60
N LYS A 329 -9.14 10.73 -54.37
CA LYS A 329 -10.33 10.15 -53.73
C LYS A 329 -10.26 8.66 -53.35
N ALA A 330 -9.99 8.49 -52.04
CA ALA A 330 -10.52 7.46 -51.16
C ALA A 330 -10.20 5.99 -51.52
N SER A 331 -9.00 5.54 -51.16
CA SER A 331 -8.73 4.12 -50.92
C SER A 331 -7.94 3.95 -49.62
N GLU A 332 -8.68 3.86 -48.52
CA GLU A 332 -8.20 3.41 -47.21
C GLU A 332 -7.72 1.94 -47.30
N ASN A 333 -6.98 1.45 -46.28
CA ASN A 333 -6.56 0.06 -45.94
C ASN A 333 -5.07 -0.32 -46.21
N ALA A 334 -4.17 -0.43 -45.18
CA ALA A 334 -2.81 -1.01 -45.34
C ALA A 334 -1.46 -0.43 -44.81
N LEU A 335 -1.29 0.25 -43.66
CA LEU A 335 -0.10 1.13 -43.44
C LEU A 335 1.17 0.38 -43.03
N ILE A 336 2.26 0.53 -43.81
CA ILE A 336 3.62 0.26 -43.33
C ILE A 336 4.01 1.45 -42.45
N THR A 337 4.19 1.22 -41.16
CA THR A 337 4.47 2.26 -40.17
C THR A 337 5.94 2.24 -39.77
N ASN A 338 6.62 3.40 -39.75
CA ASN A 338 7.98 3.54 -39.21
C ASN A 338 7.97 3.65 -37.67
N GLY A 339 7.24 2.76 -36.96
CA GLY A 339 6.94 2.95 -35.53
C GLY A 339 6.60 1.66 -34.76
N ARG A 340 5.66 1.74 -33.79
CA ARG A 340 5.30 0.66 -32.84
C ARG A 340 4.75 -0.65 -33.45
N ALA A 341 4.56 -0.70 -34.77
CA ALA A 341 4.19 -1.88 -35.54
C ALA A 341 4.89 -1.80 -36.90
N ASP A 342 5.12 -2.95 -37.54
CA ASP A 342 5.76 -3.02 -38.86
C ASP A 342 4.73 -2.99 -40.00
N LEU A 343 3.52 -3.50 -39.76
CA LEU A 343 2.42 -3.53 -40.73
C LEU A 343 1.07 -3.36 -40.02
N THR A 344 0.17 -2.51 -40.56
CA THR A 344 -1.21 -2.35 -40.07
C THR A 344 -2.23 -2.67 -41.15
N THR A 345 -2.94 -3.79 -41.08
CA THR A 345 -3.95 -4.22 -42.07
C THR A 345 -5.37 -3.96 -41.59
N LYS A 346 -6.31 -3.67 -42.49
CA LYS A 346 -7.74 -3.65 -42.16
C LYS A 346 -8.34 -5.04 -42.34
N TYR A 347 -9.12 -5.49 -41.36
CA TYR A 347 -9.81 -6.77 -41.42
C TYR A 347 -11.14 -6.62 -42.19
N LYS A 348 -11.41 -7.54 -43.11
CA LYS A 348 -12.66 -7.59 -43.88
C LYS A 348 -13.69 -8.41 -43.10
N TYR A 349 -14.57 -7.72 -42.39
CA TYR A 349 -15.63 -8.34 -41.59
C TYR A 349 -16.65 -9.10 -42.47
N ARG A 350 -17.20 -10.20 -41.95
CA ARG A 350 -18.41 -10.86 -42.47
C ARG A 350 -19.46 -10.86 -41.38
N SER A 351 -20.68 -10.45 -41.72
CA SER A 351 -21.83 -10.20 -40.83
C SER A 351 -22.17 -11.32 -39.83
N ASP A 352 -21.72 -12.55 -40.07
CA ASP A 352 -22.13 -13.76 -39.37
C ASP A 352 -21.17 -14.21 -38.25
N LYS A 353 -19.93 -13.71 -38.17
CA LYS A 353 -18.97 -14.08 -37.10
C LYS A 353 -18.01 -12.94 -36.77
N LEU A 354 -17.96 -12.53 -35.49
CA LEU A 354 -16.78 -11.81 -34.96
C LEU A 354 -15.53 -12.67 -35.22
N PRO A 355 -14.42 -12.06 -35.68
CA PRO A 355 -13.25 -12.83 -36.07
C PRO A 355 -12.78 -13.72 -34.92
N SER A 356 -12.76 -15.02 -35.18
CA SER A 356 -11.92 -15.95 -34.45
C SER A 356 -10.47 -15.60 -34.80
N ILE A 357 -9.85 -14.74 -33.99
CA ILE A 357 -8.41 -14.38 -34.09
C ILE A 357 -7.50 -15.62 -33.97
N ASN A 358 -8.05 -16.76 -33.54
CA ASN A 358 -7.31 -17.94 -33.13
C ASN A 358 -6.80 -18.86 -34.24
N ASP A 359 -7.09 -18.58 -35.53
CA ASP A 359 -6.56 -19.41 -36.62
C ASP A 359 -5.42 -18.73 -37.39
N LEU A 360 -4.49 -18.08 -36.69
CA LEU A 360 -3.30 -17.46 -37.28
C LEU A 360 -2.08 -18.39 -37.29
N SER A 361 -2.28 -19.70 -37.07
CA SER A 361 -1.22 -20.69 -36.91
C SER A 361 -0.17 -20.68 -38.05
N GLU A 362 -0.59 -20.37 -39.28
CA GLU A 362 0.29 -20.25 -40.45
C GLU A 362 1.22 -19.02 -40.40
N PHE A 363 0.89 -17.99 -39.63
CA PHE A 363 1.63 -16.74 -39.53
C PHE A 363 2.59 -16.69 -38.33
N ASP A 364 2.40 -17.52 -37.31
CA ASP A 364 3.08 -17.45 -36.02
C ASP A 364 4.62 -17.43 -36.11
N SER A 365 5.17 -18.12 -37.11
CA SER A 365 6.62 -18.14 -37.29
C SER A 365 7.19 -16.80 -37.79
N HIS A 366 6.34 -15.86 -38.22
CA HIS A 366 6.72 -14.64 -38.92
C HIS A 366 6.52 -13.33 -38.15
N PHE A 367 5.82 -13.34 -37.02
CA PHE A 367 5.60 -12.16 -36.20
C PHE A 367 6.03 -12.40 -34.74
N ASN A 368 6.41 -11.31 -34.05
CA ASN A 368 6.66 -11.26 -32.62
C ASN A 368 5.37 -10.95 -31.85
N ARG A 369 4.55 -10.02 -32.36
CA ARG A 369 3.29 -9.63 -31.74
C ARG A 369 2.21 -9.34 -32.78
N PHE A 370 0.99 -9.72 -32.45
CA PHE A 370 -0.22 -9.42 -33.23
C PHE A 370 -1.23 -8.73 -32.31
N ARG A 371 -1.87 -7.66 -32.78
CA ARG A 371 -2.89 -6.92 -32.01
C ARG A 371 -4.05 -6.57 -32.89
N THR A 372 -5.27 -6.77 -32.40
CA THR A 372 -6.50 -6.34 -33.07
C THR A 372 -7.07 -5.12 -32.37
N PHE A 373 -7.32 -4.03 -33.10
CA PHE A 373 -7.93 -2.82 -32.60
C PHE A 373 -9.25 -2.57 -33.30
N ILE A 374 -10.19 -1.97 -32.58
CA ILE A 374 -11.42 -1.47 -33.16
C ILE A 374 -11.40 0.05 -33.20
N ASN A 375 -11.90 0.61 -34.30
CA ASN A 375 -12.19 2.02 -34.45
C ASN A 375 -13.69 2.18 -34.70
N VAL A 376 -14.35 2.97 -33.88
CA VAL A 376 -15.79 3.20 -34.00
C VAL A 376 -15.99 4.51 -34.76
N LYS A 377 -16.54 4.42 -35.98
CA LYS A 377 -16.86 5.58 -36.80
C LYS A 377 -17.89 6.45 -36.11
N LYS A 378 -17.67 7.75 -36.15
CA LYS A 378 -18.63 8.75 -35.68
C LYS A 378 -19.13 9.58 -36.86
N ASN A 379 -20.38 10.02 -36.79
CA ASN A 379 -20.83 11.12 -37.65
C ASN A 379 -20.20 12.41 -37.11
N ASP A 380 -19.46 13.14 -37.95
CA ASP A 380 -18.67 14.34 -37.61
C ASP A 380 -19.47 15.53 -36.99
N GLY A 381 -20.78 15.36 -36.79
CA GLY A 381 -21.67 16.35 -36.19
C GLY A 381 -21.51 16.47 -34.68
N LYS A 382 -20.51 17.24 -34.25
CA LYS A 382 -20.23 17.71 -32.87
C LYS A 382 -19.80 16.63 -31.88
N LEU A 383 -18.49 16.53 -31.65
CA LEU A 383 -17.95 15.97 -30.42
C LEU A 383 -18.64 16.65 -29.21
N PRO A 384 -19.18 15.89 -28.24
CA PRO A 384 -19.89 16.42 -27.06
C PRO A 384 -18.93 17.07 -26.05
N GLY A 385 -18.25 18.15 -26.44
CA GLY A 385 -17.31 18.86 -25.60
C GLY A 385 -17.42 20.38 -25.72
N THR A 386 -17.20 21.06 -24.61
CA THR A 386 -16.89 22.49 -24.62
C THR A 386 -15.53 22.70 -25.30
N ARG A 387 -15.43 23.65 -26.26
CA ARG A 387 -14.14 24.06 -26.82
C ARG A 387 -13.17 24.39 -25.69
N VAL A 388 -12.00 23.74 -25.70
CA VAL A 388 -10.90 24.07 -24.79
C VAL A 388 -10.57 25.55 -25.00
N SER A 389 -10.68 26.36 -23.95
CA SER A 389 -10.31 27.77 -24.04
C SER A 389 -8.80 27.87 -24.27
N LYS A 390 -8.34 28.92 -24.97
CA LYS A 390 -6.90 29.22 -25.09
C LYS A 390 -6.24 29.53 -23.73
N GLU A 391 -7.04 29.69 -22.68
CA GLU A 391 -6.65 30.11 -21.33
C GLU A 391 -6.65 28.93 -20.34
N HIS A 392 -6.42 27.70 -20.81
CA HIS A 392 -6.36 26.54 -19.93
C HIS A 392 -5.15 26.63 -18.99
N LEU A 393 -5.36 26.45 -17.69
CA LEU A 393 -4.27 26.46 -16.71
C LEU A 393 -3.46 25.16 -16.85
N HIS A 394 -2.20 25.27 -17.22
CA HIS A 394 -1.30 24.11 -17.33
C HIS A 394 -0.65 23.82 -15.98
N ILE A 395 -1.04 22.71 -15.33
CA ILE A 395 -0.49 22.30 -14.04
C ILE A 395 1.05 22.16 -14.08
N THR A 396 1.61 21.73 -15.22
CA THR A 396 3.07 21.59 -15.41
C THR A 396 3.83 22.88 -15.16
N GLU A 397 3.26 24.04 -15.54
CA GLU A 397 3.89 25.34 -15.29
C GLU A 397 3.91 25.66 -13.80
N LEU A 398 2.81 25.38 -13.09
CA LEU A 398 2.71 25.54 -11.64
C LEU A 398 3.65 24.59 -10.88
N LEU A 399 3.95 23.42 -11.45
CA LEU A 399 4.82 22.42 -10.85
C LEU A 399 6.33 22.74 -10.98
N SER A 400 6.71 23.67 -11.87
CA SER A 400 8.11 24.07 -12.07
C SER A 400 8.79 24.54 -10.77
N ILE A 401 8.02 25.14 -9.86
CA ILE A 401 8.53 25.63 -8.57
C ILE A 401 8.98 24.51 -7.64
N PHE A 402 8.70 23.23 -7.90
CA PHE A 402 9.12 22.13 -7.02
C PHE A 402 10.46 21.50 -7.42
N ARG A 403 11.05 21.95 -8.55
CA ARG A 403 12.33 21.43 -9.06
C ARG A 403 13.53 21.85 -8.21
N PHE A 404 14.60 21.06 -8.31
CA PHE A 404 15.90 21.33 -7.67
C PHE A 404 16.97 21.91 -8.61
N ASP A 405 16.61 22.49 -9.76
CA ASP A 405 17.58 22.89 -10.79
C ASP A 405 18.70 23.82 -10.26
N GLU A 406 18.35 24.87 -9.53
CA GLU A 406 19.32 25.80 -8.94
C GLU A 406 20.28 25.13 -7.93
N ALA A 407 19.82 24.06 -7.28
CA ALA A 407 20.61 23.34 -6.30
C ALA A 407 21.64 22.40 -6.94
N LEU A 408 21.38 21.91 -8.16
CA LEU A 408 22.21 20.92 -8.84
C LEU A 408 23.64 21.39 -9.11
N VAL A 409 23.80 22.64 -9.58
CA VAL A 409 25.12 23.21 -9.89
C VAL A 409 25.99 23.32 -8.63
N LYS A 410 25.40 23.80 -7.53
CA LYS A 410 26.08 23.91 -6.22
C LYS A 410 26.38 22.53 -5.63
N LEU A 411 25.48 21.58 -5.81
CA LEU A 411 25.61 20.21 -5.33
C LEU A 411 26.79 19.49 -5.97
N GLU A 412 26.92 19.59 -7.30
CA GLU A 412 28.03 18.98 -8.04
C GLU A 412 29.37 19.51 -7.56
N LYS A 413 29.50 20.84 -7.45
CA LYS A 413 30.71 21.49 -6.91
C LYS A 413 31.06 20.99 -5.50
N ASN A 414 30.09 20.97 -4.60
CA ASN A 414 30.29 20.50 -3.22
C ASN A 414 30.80 19.05 -3.15
N LEU A 415 30.30 18.16 -4.02
CA LEU A 415 30.71 16.77 -4.05
C LEU A 415 32.12 16.59 -4.65
N ILE A 416 32.50 17.42 -5.62
CA ILE A 416 33.86 17.46 -6.18
C ILE A 416 34.83 17.94 -5.09
N ASP A 417 34.52 19.04 -4.42
CA ASP A 417 35.38 19.65 -3.38
C ASP A 417 35.60 18.72 -2.17
N TYR A 418 34.65 17.81 -1.90
CA TYR A 418 34.77 16.80 -0.85
C TYR A 418 35.51 15.52 -1.28
N GLY A 419 35.78 15.32 -2.57
CA GLY A 419 36.49 14.14 -3.08
C GLY A 419 35.63 12.89 -3.27
N ILE A 420 34.32 13.03 -3.48
CA ILE A 420 33.42 11.89 -3.74
C ILE A 420 33.66 11.33 -5.15
N SER A 421 33.66 9.99 -5.29
CA SER A 421 33.92 9.33 -6.57
C SER A 421 32.90 9.70 -7.66
N ASN A 422 33.36 9.80 -8.91
CA ASN A 422 32.54 10.24 -10.04
C ASN A 422 31.26 9.41 -10.22
N VAL A 423 31.35 8.10 -9.97
CA VAL A 423 30.21 7.17 -10.06
C VAL A 423 29.10 7.58 -9.08
N ILE A 424 29.43 7.84 -7.81
CA ILE A 424 28.43 8.26 -6.81
C ILE A 424 27.91 9.65 -7.12
N ARG A 425 28.78 10.60 -7.52
CA ARG A 425 28.34 11.95 -7.91
C ARG A 425 27.29 11.91 -9.03
N ASN A 426 27.55 11.14 -10.08
CA ASN A 426 26.63 11.00 -11.21
C ASN A 426 25.31 10.35 -10.79
N ARG A 427 25.33 9.35 -9.90
CA ARG A 427 24.11 8.75 -9.35
C ARG A 427 23.31 9.77 -8.53
N ILE A 428 23.94 10.55 -7.66
CA ILE A 428 23.28 11.62 -6.89
C ILE A 428 22.63 12.64 -7.84
N LEU A 429 23.36 13.17 -8.82
CA LEU A 429 22.81 14.13 -9.77
C LEU A 429 21.62 13.55 -10.56
N ARG A 430 21.71 12.27 -10.96
CA ARG A 430 20.63 11.56 -11.66
C ARG A 430 19.38 11.42 -10.81
N ILE A 431 19.51 11.16 -9.51
CA ILE A 431 18.39 11.10 -8.57
C ILE A 431 17.55 12.38 -8.58
N PHE A 432 18.21 13.54 -8.51
CA PHE A 432 17.51 14.84 -8.59
C PHE A 432 16.88 15.09 -9.96
N ARG A 433 17.53 14.68 -11.05
CA ARG A 433 16.96 14.78 -12.41
C ARG A 433 15.72 13.90 -12.56
N ASN A 434 15.80 12.64 -12.14
CA ASN A 434 14.69 11.69 -12.15
C ASN A 434 13.50 12.20 -11.32
N TYR A 435 13.75 12.84 -10.17
CA TYR A 435 12.71 13.51 -9.41
C TYR A 435 12.10 14.70 -10.15
N ASN A 436 12.93 15.56 -10.74
CA ASN A 436 12.45 16.71 -11.52
C ASN A 436 11.54 16.25 -12.69
N ASP A 437 11.89 15.16 -13.36
CA ASP A 437 11.07 14.59 -14.44
C ASP A 437 9.73 14.05 -13.90
N GLY A 438 9.74 13.38 -12.74
CA GLY A 438 8.54 12.83 -12.11
C GLY A 438 7.61 13.89 -11.52
N ILE A 439 8.15 14.95 -10.91
CA ILE A 439 7.33 16.04 -10.32
C ILE A 439 6.72 16.96 -11.39
N GLN A 440 7.26 16.98 -12.61
CA GLN A 440 6.69 17.74 -13.73
C GLN A 440 5.63 16.97 -14.53
N ASP A 441 5.56 15.65 -14.37
CA ASP A 441 4.59 14.81 -15.07
C ASP A 441 3.18 14.97 -14.45
N PRO A 442 2.17 15.46 -15.22
CA PRO A 442 0.80 15.63 -14.75
C PRO A 442 0.12 14.36 -14.20
N LEU A 443 0.65 13.17 -14.51
CA LEU A 443 0.12 11.88 -14.07
C LEU A 443 0.88 11.29 -12.87
N LEU A 444 2.09 11.78 -12.56
CA LEU A 444 2.95 11.21 -11.52
C LEU A 444 3.25 12.14 -10.36
N PHE A 445 3.16 13.46 -10.56
CA PHE A 445 3.64 14.46 -9.59
C PHE A 445 3.07 14.25 -8.18
N ALA A 446 1.81 13.80 -8.07
CA ALA A 446 1.17 13.51 -6.81
C ALA A 446 1.91 12.45 -5.99
N SER A 447 2.49 11.42 -6.62
CA SER A 447 3.28 10.37 -5.94
C SER A 447 4.74 10.77 -5.71
N PHE A 448 5.26 11.71 -6.51
CA PHE A 448 6.65 12.12 -6.47
C PHE A 448 6.93 13.18 -5.40
N ILE A 449 5.95 14.03 -5.05
CA ILE A 449 6.12 15.05 -4.00
C ILE A 449 6.56 14.45 -2.66
N GLU A 450 6.20 13.20 -2.38
CA GLU A 450 6.61 12.46 -1.19
C GLU A 450 8.14 12.32 -1.09
N LEU A 451 8.85 12.26 -2.22
CA LEU A 451 10.32 12.14 -2.26
C LEU A 451 11.03 13.50 -2.01
N HIS A 452 10.31 14.62 -2.02
CA HIS A 452 10.90 15.95 -1.90
C HIS A 452 11.65 16.15 -0.57
N GLY A 453 11.05 15.72 0.55
CA GLY A 453 11.67 15.82 1.88
C GLY A 453 12.97 15.01 1.98
N TYR A 454 12.99 13.82 1.38
CA TYR A 454 14.17 12.95 1.31
C TYR A 454 15.32 13.63 0.55
N LEU A 455 15.03 14.23 -0.60
CA LEU A 455 16.03 14.96 -1.40
C LEU A 455 16.56 16.20 -0.71
N LYS A 456 15.70 16.95 0.00
CA LYS A 456 16.12 18.08 0.84
C LYS A 456 17.11 17.62 1.91
N ASN A 457 16.87 16.47 2.54
CA ASN A 457 17.78 15.87 3.52
C ASN A 457 19.14 15.47 2.92
N ILE A 458 19.16 14.91 1.70
CA ILE A 458 20.42 14.64 0.99
C ILE A 458 21.21 15.94 0.79
N LEU A 459 20.56 17.00 0.30
CA LEU A 459 21.21 18.30 0.10
C LEU A 459 21.77 18.88 1.40
N GLU A 460 21.00 18.81 2.49
CA GLU A 460 21.41 19.31 3.80
C GLU A 460 22.55 18.48 4.40
N THR A 461 22.47 17.15 4.27
CA THR A 461 23.54 16.23 4.70
C THR A 461 24.86 16.58 3.99
N ILE A 462 24.83 16.75 2.66
CA ILE A 462 26.04 17.09 1.89
C ILE A 462 26.57 18.47 2.30
N LYS A 463 25.70 19.48 2.45
CA LYS A 463 26.11 20.82 2.89
C LYS A 463 26.74 20.82 4.28
N ASN A 464 26.22 20.02 5.21
CA ASN A 464 26.72 19.96 6.58
C ASN A 464 28.05 19.23 6.66
N GLU A 465 28.23 18.13 5.91
CA GLU A 465 29.51 17.41 5.87
C GLU A 465 30.62 18.25 5.23
N VAL A 466 30.34 18.98 4.16
CA VAL A 466 31.32 19.88 3.52
C VAL A 466 31.82 20.98 4.45
N LYS A 467 31.03 21.38 5.45
CA LYS A 467 31.41 22.39 6.46
C LYS A 467 32.29 21.83 7.58
N LYS A 468 32.42 20.51 7.74
CA LYS A 468 33.23 19.91 8.81
C LYS A 468 34.71 20.03 8.51
N LYS A 469 35.50 20.33 9.56
CA LYS A 469 36.97 20.42 9.48
C LYS A 469 37.63 19.04 9.34
N ASP A 470 37.13 18.04 10.07
CA ASP A 470 37.57 16.65 9.96
C ASP A 470 36.76 15.89 8.91
N ARG A 471 37.45 15.41 7.87
CA ARG A 471 36.84 14.71 6.73
C ARG A 471 37.04 13.20 6.85
N ASN A 472 35.97 12.46 7.12
CA ASN A 472 35.96 11.01 6.94
C ASN A 472 35.27 10.67 5.61
N ILE A 473 36.07 10.57 4.54
CA ILE A 473 35.56 10.38 3.18
C ILE A 473 34.91 8.99 3.02
N VAL A 474 35.49 7.94 3.61
CA VAL A 474 35.00 6.56 3.45
C VAL A 474 33.62 6.40 4.08
N ASP A 475 33.43 6.88 5.31
CA ASP A 475 32.14 6.82 6.00
C ASP A 475 31.07 7.63 5.26
N PHE A 476 31.42 8.85 4.84
CA PHE A 476 30.48 9.69 4.10
C PHE A 476 30.13 9.10 2.73
N HIS A 477 31.09 8.49 2.02
CA HIS A 477 30.86 7.79 0.77
C HIS A 477 29.90 6.60 0.94
N GLY A 478 30.10 5.79 1.98
CA GLY A 478 29.19 4.70 2.35
C GLY A 478 27.78 5.20 2.67
N ARG A 479 27.66 6.31 3.40
CA ARG A 479 26.37 6.94 3.71
C ARG A 479 25.65 7.46 2.46
N LEU A 480 26.38 8.10 1.53
CA LEU A 480 25.82 8.54 0.25
C LEU A 480 25.33 7.35 -0.59
N LYS A 481 26.07 6.24 -0.60
CA LYS A 481 25.65 5.02 -1.30
C LYS A 481 24.31 4.50 -0.76
N ILE A 482 24.16 4.41 0.56
CA ILE A 482 22.89 3.99 1.18
C ILE A 482 21.75 4.93 0.76
N LEU A 483 21.97 6.25 0.81
CA LEU A 483 20.95 7.23 0.41
C LEU A 483 20.53 7.08 -1.06
N VAL A 484 21.50 6.83 -1.94
CA VAL A 484 21.24 6.60 -3.37
C VAL A 484 20.46 5.31 -3.59
N ASP A 485 20.89 4.20 -2.98
CA ASP A 485 20.26 2.89 -3.14
C ASP A 485 18.81 2.87 -2.58
N THR A 486 18.56 3.56 -1.46
CA THR A 486 17.20 3.75 -0.91
C THR A 486 16.31 4.57 -1.83
N PHE A 487 16.82 5.67 -2.41
CA PHE A 487 16.03 6.45 -3.37
C PHE A 487 15.71 5.65 -4.62
N ASP A 488 16.69 4.94 -5.20
CA ASP A 488 16.50 4.18 -6.44
C ASP A 488 15.36 3.17 -6.29
N LYS A 489 15.30 2.46 -5.16
CA LYS A 489 14.19 1.53 -4.86
C LYS A 489 12.84 2.24 -4.72
N ALA A 490 12.76 3.27 -3.88
CA ALA A 490 11.53 4.03 -3.67
C ALA A 490 11.02 4.72 -4.95
N TYR A 491 11.93 5.15 -5.83
CA TYR A 491 11.64 5.66 -7.17
C TYR A 491 11.09 4.55 -8.07
N ASN A 492 11.77 3.40 -8.14
CA ASN A 492 11.37 2.28 -8.99
C ASN A 492 10.00 1.72 -8.61
N ASN A 493 9.68 1.60 -7.31
CA ASN A 493 8.34 1.15 -6.89
C ASN A 493 7.22 2.09 -7.38
N ARG A 494 7.50 3.39 -7.57
CA ARG A 494 6.55 4.37 -8.12
C ARG A 494 6.57 4.40 -9.65
N TYR A 495 7.75 4.32 -10.25
CA TYR A 495 7.96 4.49 -11.69
C TYR A 495 7.63 3.24 -12.50
N HIS A 496 8.06 2.06 -12.06
CA HIS A 496 7.78 0.79 -12.76
C HIS A 496 6.31 0.40 -12.69
N GLN A 497 5.59 0.90 -11.69
CA GLN A 497 4.14 0.69 -11.52
C GLN A 497 3.30 1.80 -12.15
N SER A 498 3.94 2.69 -12.93
CA SER A 498 3.28 3.81 -13.58
C SER A 498 2.79 3.47 -14.98
N TYR A 499 1.98 4.37 -15.56
CA TYR A 499 1.50 4.25 -16.93
C TYR A 499 2.61 4.10 -17.99
N ARG A 500 3.83 4.55 -17.70
CA ARG A 500 4.98 4.50 -18.62
C ARG A 500 5.52 3.08 -18.84
N MET A 501 5.31 2.19 -17.87
CA MET A 501 5.88 0.83 -17.87
C MET A 501 4.84 -0.28 -18.00
N LEU A 502 3.56 0.06 -18.18
CA LEU A 502 2.44 -0.90 -18.31
C LEU A 502 2.66 -1.99 -19.37
N ASN A 503 3.41 -1.68 -20.42
CA ASN A 503 3.62 -2.57 -21.57
C ASN A 503 5.02 -3.21 -21.57
N SER A 504 5.75 -3.19 -20.44
CA SER A 504 7.11 -3.75 -20.36
C SER A 504 7.15 -4.96 -19.43
N THR A 505 7.30 -6.16 -19.99
CA THR A 505 7.36 -7.42 -19.22
C THR A 505 8.59 -7.55 -18.34
N ASP A 506 9.71 -6.94 -18.71
CA ASP A 506 11.00 -7.14 -18.02
C ASP A 506 11.03 -6.53 -16.61
N PHE A 507 10.06 -5.64 -16.29
CA PHE A 507 9.94 -5.00 -14.98
C PHE A 507 8.81 -5.59 -14.12
N ASN A 508 8.18 -6.68 -14.57
CA ASN A 508 7.07 -7.39 -13.91
C ASN A 508 7.56 -8.26 -12.73
N LEU A 509 8.59 -7.83 -12.00
CA LEU A 509 9.24 -8.65 -10.98
C LEU A 509 8.43 -8.81 -9.69
N GLU A 510 7.51 -7.89 -9.40
CA GLU A 510 6.82 -7.85 -8.08
C GLU A 510 5.31 -7.60 -8.17
N PHE A 511 4.85 -6.69 -9.04
CA PHE A 511 3.42 -6.35 -9.18
C PHE A 511 3.06 -6.06 -10.63
N ASN A 512 1.90 -6.58 -11.05
CA ASN A 512 1.29 -6.31 -12.34
C ASN A 512 -0.04 -5.56 -12.20
N GLY A 513 -0.28 -4.97 -11.03
CA GLY A 513 -1.36 -4.03 -10.78
C GLY A 513 -0.77 -2.84 -10.06
N GLY A 514 -1.09 -1.62 -10.50
CA GLY A 514 -0.51 -0.41 -9.91
C GLY A 514 -0.69 -0.40 -8.39
N ILE A 515 0.41 -0.35 -7.63
CA ILE A 515 0.38 -0.19 -6.17
C ILE A 515 0.74 1.24 -5.74
N GLN A 516 0.92 2.13 -6.70
CA GLN A 516 1.41 3.48 -6.50
C GLN A 516 0.55 4.27 -5.49
N GLN A 517 -0.79 4.13 -5.54
CA GLN A 517 -1.68 4.77 -4.58
C GLN A 517 -1.55 4.15 -3.16
N LEU A 518 -1.34 2.84 -3.05
CA LEU A 518 -1.12 2.15 -1.77
C LEU A 518 0.22 2.52 -1.12
N ILE A 519 1.30 2.58 -1.92
CA ILE A 519 2.60 3.07 -1.43
C ILE A 519 2.44 4.50 -0.93
N SER A 520 1.77 5.34 -1.71
CA SER A 520 1.55 6.74 -1.40
C SER A 520 0.79 6.97 -0.09
N LEU A 521 -0.29 6.22 0.15
CA LEU A 521 -1.04 6.35 1.41
C LEU A 521 -0.23 5.87 2.62
N TYR A 522 0.56 4.79 2.48
CA TYR A 522 1.40 4.31 3.58
C TYR A 522 2.55 5.29 3.85
N ASP A 523 3.13 5.91 2.81
CA ASP A 523 4.24 6.85 2.94
C ASP A 523 3.81 8.09 3.71
N THR A 524 2.66 8.66 3.33
CA THR A 524 2.04 9.77 4.05
C THR A 524 1.72 9.41 5.50
N ALA A 525 1.07 8.26 5.75
CA ALA A 525 0.76 7.82 7.11
C ALA A 525 2.04 7.67 7.97
N TYR A 526 3.09 7.07 7.42
CA TYR A 526 4.35 6.88 8.12
C TYR A 526 5.00 8.22 8.46
N LYS A 527 5.14 9.12 7.48
CA LYS A 527 5.70 10.47 7.69
C LYS A 527 4.96 11.28 8.73
N VAL A 528 3.64 11.16 8.76
CA VAL A 528 2.80 11.83 9.75
C VAL A 528 3.10 11.29 11.17
N VAL A 529 3.21 9.98 11.34
CA VAL A 529 3.63 9.39 12.63
C VAL A 529 5.06 9.81 13.01
N LEU A 530 6.00 9.89 12.06
CA LEU A 530 7.36 10.36 12.31
C LEU A 530 7.39 11.81 12.81
N SER A 531 6.60 12.68 12.19
CA SER A 531 6.42 14.07 12.61
C SER A 531 5.84 14.16 14.03
N GLY A 532 4.90 13.26 14.36
CA GLY A 532 4.38 13.12 15.71
C GLY A 532 5.47 12.82 16.72
N LEU A 533 6.35 11.87 16.38
CA LEU A 533 7.53 11.48 17.15
C LEU A 533 8.72 12.46 17.07
N GLY A 534 8.50 13.70 16.61
CA GLY A 534 9.47 14.79 16.70
C GLY A 534 10.33 15.03 15.46
N GLU A 535 10.11 14.31 14.36
CA GLU A 535 10.83 14.56 13.11
C GLU A 535 10.27 15.79 12.38
N LYS A 536 10.95 16.94 12.53
CA LYS A 536 10.49 18.24 11.97
C LYS A 536 10.26 18.24 10.45
N THR A 537 11.01 17.45 9.72
CA THR A 537 10.85 17.28 8.27
C THR A 537 11.01 15.81 7.98
N PRO A 538 9.91 15.03 7.87
CA PRO A 538 10.00 13.60 7.64
C PRO A 538 10.83 13.29 6.39
N THR A 539 12.01 12.72 6.63
CA THR A 539 13.02 12.48 5.59
C THR A 539 12.98 11.06 5.07
N SER A 540 12.18 10.17 5.66
CA SER A 540 12.09 8.76 5.28
C SER A 540 11.24 8.56 4.02
N VAL A 541 11.44 7.46 3.31
CA VAL A 541 10.60 7.03 2.17
C VAL A 541 10.06 5.62 2.39
N ILE A 542 8.94 5.30 1.74
CA ILE A 542 8.49 3.91 1.66
C ILE A 542 8.99 3.24 0.39
N GLU A 543 9.50 2.03 0.57
CA GLU A 543 9.80 1.07 -0.50
C GLU A 543 9.04 -0.25 -0.26
N VAL A 544 8.82 -0.98 -1.35
CA VAL A 544 8.26 -2.33 -1.33
C VAL A 544 9.31 -3.29 -1.85
N SER A 545 9.39 -4.47 -1.23
CA SER A 545 10.33 -5.52 -1.64
C SER A 545 9.82 -6.92 -1.24
N ASP A 546 10.56 -7.94 -1.66
CA ASP A 546 10.38 -9.34 -1.30
C ASP A 546 10.78 -9.68 0.15
N SER A 547 11.37 -8.76 0.90
CA SER A 547 11.82 -9.03 2.26
C SER A 547 10.66 -9.37 3.18
N GLU A 548 10.81 -10.39 4.02
CA GLU A 548 9.80 -10.80 4.99
C GLU A 548 9.52 -9.69 6.03
N GLY A 549 8.23 -9.49 6.31
CA GLY A 549 7.82 -8.55 7.36
C GLY A 549 7.83 -7.07 6.94
N VAL A 550 7.54 -6.20 7.89
CA VAL A 550 7.79 -4.75 7.78
C VAL A 550 9.07 -4.43 8.54
N VAL A 551 10.01 -3.74 7.89
CA VAL A 551 11.31 -3.38 8.48
C VAL A 551 11.63 -1.92 8.18
N SER A 552 12.06 -1.18 9.19
CA SER A 552 12.56 0.19 9.02
C SER A 552 14.08 0.29 9.17
N ASP A 553 14.66 1.23 8.44
CA ASP A 553 15.94 1.85 8.74
C ASP A 553 15.78 3.36 9.01
N LYS A 554 16.89 4.10 9.11
CA LYS A 554 16.85 5.56 9.36
C LYS A 554 16.20 6.33 8.21
N PHE A 555 16.27 5.82 6.98
CA PHE A 555 15.93 6.52 5.75
C PHE A 555 14.73 5.91 5.03
N CYS A 556 14.30 4.69 5.38
CA CYS A 556 13.16 4.05 4.76
C CYS A 556 12.36 3.15 5.70
N LEU A 557 11.09 2.97 5.34
CA LEU A 557 10.25 1.86 5.79
C LEU A 557 10.05 0.93 4.60
N ARG A 558 10.47 -0.32 4.75
CA ARG A 558 10.32 -1.38 3.76
C ARG A 558 9.10 -2.22 4.09
N LEU A 559 8.16 -2.28 3.16
CA LEU A 559 6.99 -3.15 3.24
C LEU A 559 7.26 -4.44 2.46
N ASN A 560 6.88 -5.58 3.02
CA ASN A 560 6.76 -6.82 2.27
C ASN A 560 5.64 -6.69 1.22
N TYR A 561 5.84 -7.30 0.06
CA TYR A 561 4.88 -7.22 -1.04
C TYR A 561 3.46 -7.71 -0.68
N LEU A 562 3.32 -8.76 0.14
CA LEU A 562 2.02 -9.26 0.63
C LEU A 562 1.36 -8.29 1.60
N HIS A 563 2.16 -7.54 2.37
CA HIS A 563 1.66 -6.62 3.38
C HIS A 563 1.00 -5.38 2.77
N VAL A 564 1.27 -5.08 1.49
CA VAL A 564 0.66 -3.94 0.79
C VAL A 564 -0.87 -4.05 0.75
N PHE A 565 -1.40 -5.28 0.63
CA PHE A 565 -2.85 -5.57 0.57
C PHE A 565 -3.45 -6.02 1.91
N LEU A 566 -2.63 -6.14 2.95
CA LEU A 566 -3.01 -6.53 4.31
C LEU A 566 -2.75 -5.35 5.27
N PRO A 567 -3.57 -4.28 5.21
CA PRO A 567 -3.32 -3.03 5.93
C PRO A 567 -3.24 -3.21 7.46
N GLU A 568 -3.77 -4.29 8.02
CA GLU A 568 -3.67 -4.60 9.44
C GLU A 568 -2.22 -4.86 9.89
N LEU A 569 -1.39 -5.43 9.02
CA LEU A 569 0.04 -5.63 9.30
C LEU A 569 0.79 -4.31 9.31
N PHE A 570 0.42 -3.38 8.41
CA PHE A 570 0.94 -2.03 8.44
C PHE A 570 0.47 -1.27 9.68
N ALA A 571 -0.84 -1.29 9.97
CA ALA A 571 -1.44 -0.54 11.07
C ALA A 571 -0.91 -0.97 12.44
N THR A 572 -0.62 -2.26 12.62
CA THR A 572 0.02 -2.74 13.85
C THR A 572 1.47 -2.26 13.92
N LEU A 573 2.26 -2.32 12.85
CA LEU A 573 3.70 -2.07 12.94
C LEU A 573 4.13 -0.61 12.79
N ILE A 574 3.29 0.27 12.23
CA ILE A 574 3.67 1.65 11.87
C ILE A 574 4.31 2.43 13.03
N VAL A 575 3.73 2.38 14.24
CA VAL A 575 4.24 3.10 15.41
C VAL A 575 5.57 2.51 15.90
N LYS A 576 5.69 1.18 15.92
CA LYS A 576 6.92 0.49 16.31
C LYS A 576 8.06 0.84 15.36
N GLU A 577 7.82 0.73 14.06
CA GLU A 577 8.82 1.00 13.03
C GLU A 577 9.17 2.51 12.97
N ALA A 578 8.20 3.37 13.29
CA ALA A 578 8.44 4.79 13.51
C ALA A 578 9.25 5.06 14.79
N ALA A 579 9.15 4.24 15.85
CA ALA A 579 9.90 4.44 17.08
C ALA A 579 11.33 3.87 17.03
N ASN A 580 11.62 2.89 16.17
CA ASN A 580 12.93 2.20 16.07
C ASN A 580 14.15 3.14 16.00
N TYR A 581 14.00 4.30 15.34
CA TYR A 581 15.07 5.28 15.17
C TYR A 581 14.80 6.61 15.88
N TYR A 582 13.86 6.65 16.82
CA TYR A 582 13.57 7.85 17.62
C TYR A 582 14.85 8.41 18.29
N PRO A 583 15.69 7.61 18.98
CA PRO A 583 16.91 8.14 19.62
C PRO A 583 17.94 8.73 18.65
N TYR A 584 17.89 8.37 17.36
CA TYR A 584 18.82 8.88 16.34
C TYR A 584 18.30 10.14 15.63
N ARG A 585 17.07 10.55 15.91
CA ARG A 585 16.37 11.65 15.22
C ARG A 585 16.12 12.85 16.12
N VAL A 586 15.79 12.61 17.37
CA VAL A 586 15.59 13.69 18.33
C VAL A 586 16.93 14.05 18.95
N GLU A 587 17.47 15.22 18.62
CA GLU A 587 18.64 15.81 19.28
C GLU A 587 18.25 16.27 20.71
N ASP A 588 18.03 15.31 21.60
CA ASP A 588 17.76 15.51 23.02
C ASP A 588 19.04 15.17 23.82
N GLU A 589 19.32 15.90 24.90
CA GLU A 589 20.38 15.57 25.88
C GLU A 589 20.32 14.10 26.34
N TRP A 590 19.13 13.50 26.45
CA TRP A 590 18.94 12.08 26.76
C TRP A 590 19.45 11.14 25.65
N SER A 591 19.27 11.51 24.39
CA SER A 591 19.73 10.71 23.24
C SER A 591 21.25 10.73 23.08
N SER A 592 21.87 11.89 23.30
CA SER A 592 23.29 12.16 23.11
C SER A 592 24.15 11.75 24.30
N ASN A 593 23.63 11.88 25.53
CA ASN A 593 24.37 11.58 26.76
C ASN A 593 23.87 10.36 27.55
N ASN A 594 22.70 9.75 27.32
CA ASN A 594 22.25 8.62 28.15
C ASN A 594 22.20 7.30 27.39
N PHE A 595 21.58 7.25 26.21
CA PHE A 595 21.54 6.00 25.44
C PHE A 595 22.95 5.53 25.11
N ASP A 596 23.74 6.40 24.49
CA ASP A 596 25.13 6.09 24.13
C ASP A 596 26.05 5.98 25.36
N ILE A 597 25.81 6.64 26.50
CA ILE A 597 26.69 6.50 27.68
C ILE A 597 26.35 5.24 28.49
N TYR A 598 25.08 4.88 28.69
CA TYR A 598 24.73 3.61 29.34
C TYR A 598 25.09 2.41 28.44
N LEU A 599 24.99 2.54 27.12
CA LEU A 599 25.41 1.50 26.16
C LEU A 599 26.93 1.49 25.91
N LYS A 600 27.63 2.64 25.87
CA LYS A 600 29.12 2.70 25.74
C LYS A 600 29.84 2.40 27.06
N LYS A 601 29.38 2.90 28.21
CA LYS A 601 29.95 2.55 29.52
C LYS A 601 29.50 1.18 30.03
N GLY A 602 28.35 0.67 29.57
CA GLY A 602 27.80 -0.63 29.98
C GLY A 602 28.11 -1.82 29.05
N ILE A 603 28.34 -1.62 27.74
CA ILE A 603 28.37 -2.74 26.77
C ILE A 603 29.58 -2.71 25.79
N LYS A 604 30.38 -1.63 25.70
CA LYS A 604 31.51 -1.59 24.75
C LYS A 604 32.77 -2.38 25.12
N GLY A 605 32.75 -3.21 26.16
CA GLY A 605 33.90 -4.04 26.51
C GLY A 605 33.53 -5.51 26.62
N HIS A 606 34.37 -6.40 26.09
CA HIS A 606 34.43 -7.81 26.48
C HIS A 606 34.47 -7.95 28.03
N ALA A 607 35.09 -6.98 28.72
CA ALA A 607 35.10 -6.84 30.18
C ALA A 607 33.75 -6.48 30.82
N ALA A 608 32.87 -5.71 30.16
CA ALA A 608 31.53 -5.43 30.67
C ALA A 608 30.59 -6.64 30.46
N ARG A 609 30.79 -7.38 29.37
CA ARG A 609 30.15 -8.69 29.10
C ARG A 609 30.53 -9.73 30.18
N LEU A 610 31.78 -9.75 30.61
CA LEU A 610 32.27 -10.54 31.76
C LEU A 610 31.75 -10.02 33.12
N ASN A 611 31.49 -8.72 33.28
CA ASN A 611 30.92 -8.15 34.50
C ASN A 611 29.41 -8.40 34.66
N ILE A 612 28.65 -8.48 33.57
CA ILE A 612 27.26 -8.97 33.59
C ILE A 612 27.25 -10.43 34.08
N ARG A 613 28.17 -11.26 33.57
CA ARG A 613 28.39 -12.65 34.02
C ARG A 613 28.72 -12.76 35.52
N ASN A 614 29.54 -11.88 36.09
CA ASN A 614 29.90 -11.93 37.52
C ASN A 614 28.85 -11.33 38.47
N LYS A 615 27.82 -10.63 37.94
CA LYS A 615 26.77 -9.96 38.74
C LYS A 615 25.38 -10.58 38.60
N ILE A 616 25.14 -11.34 37.52
CA ILE A 616 23.93 -12.14 37.37
C ILE A 616 24.17 -13.46 38.12
N ASP A 617 23.74 -13.47 39.38
CA ASP A 617 23.70 -14.68 40.20
C ASP A 617 22.54 -15.57 39.69
N LEU A 618 22.83 -16.35 38.65
CA LEU A 618 21.92 -17.36 38.11
C LEU A 618 21.93 -18.55 39.07
N SER A 619 20.77 -19.01 39.52
CA SER A 619 20.71 -20.22 40.34
C SER A 619 21.29 -21.42 39.58
N ASP A 620 21.87 -22.38 40.31
CA ASP A 620 22.39 -23.63 39.74
C ASP A 620 21.32 -24.37 38.91
N SER A 621 20.04 -24.23 39.27
CA SER A 621 18.92 -24.75 38.49
C SER A 621 18.80 -24.14 37.09
N ILE A 622 19.09 -22.84 36.91
CA ILE A 622 19.05 -22.15 35.61
C ILE A 622 20.28 -22.49 34.80
N ILE A 623 21.46 -22.53 35.44
CA ILE A 623 22.69 -22.95 34.78
C ILE A 623 22.55 -24.39 34.28
N ASN A 624 22.03 -25.29 35.11
CA ASN A 624 21.75 -26.68 34.72
C ASN A 624 20.65 -26.77 33.66
N LEU A 625 19.62 -25.91 33.69
CA LEU A 625 18.62 -25.84 32.62
C LEU A 625 19.26 -25.43 31.28
N ILE A 626 20.07 -24.36 31.27
CA ILE A 626 20.79 -23.90 30.07
C ILE A 626 21.74 -24.98 29.56
N LEU A 627 22.50 -25.62 30.46
CA LEU A 627 23.43 -26.70 30.13
C LEU A 627 22.72 -27.98 29.65
N SER A 628 21.55 -28.31 30.18
CA SER A 628 20.75 -29.48 29.74
C SER A 628 20.18 -29.34 28.33
N LYS A 629 20.11 -28.11 27.81
CA LYS A 629 19.63 -27.79 26.46
C LYS A 629 20.77 -27.61 25.45
N ARG A 630 22.03 -27.91 25.82
CA ARG A 630 23.23 -27.86 24.96
C ARG A 630 23.20 -28.76 23.72
N ASN A 631 22.26 -29.69 23.63
CA ASN A 631 22.31 -30.76 22.62
C ASN A 631 21.84 -30.39 21.22
N GLU A 632 21.39 -29.15 20.94
CA GLU A 632 20.85 -28.83 19.60
C GLU A 632 21.55 -27.67 18.86
N ASP A 633 22.29 -26.75 19.49
CA ASP A 633 23.08 -25.72 18.79
C ASP A 633 24.30 -25.26 19.62
N PHE A 634 25.48 -25.21 18.97
CA PHE A 634 26.81 -24.99 19.56
C PHE A 634 27.01 -23.62 20.25
N PHE A 635 26.57 -23.44 21.50
CA PHE A 635 26.91 -22.26 22.30
C PHE A 635 27.36 -22.60 23.73
N SER A 636 28.38 -21.89 24.22
CA SER A 636 28.64 -21.74 25.65
C SER A 636 27.51 -20.95 26.33
N THR A 637 27.30 -21.12 27.65
CA THR A 637 26.33 -20.32 28.44
C THR A 637 26.55 -18.80 28.25
N GLU A 638 27.81 -18.41 28.03
CA GLU A 638 28.22 -17.03 27.74
C GLU A 638 27.72 -16.56 26.37
N GLU A 639 27.93 -17.34 25.32
CA GLU A 639 27.43 -17.01 23.98
C GLU A 639 25.90 -17.00 23.93
N PHE A 640 25.23 -17.86 24.70
CA PHE A 640 23.77 -17.85 24.82
C PHE A 640 23.26 -16.54 25.45
N LEU A 641 23.80 -16.12 26.59
CA LEU A 641 23.41 -14.85 27.23
C LEU A 641 23.75 -13.63 26.37
N ILE A 642 24.94 -13.62 25.74
CA ILE A 642 25.35 -12.57 24.80
C ILE A 642 24.40 -12.53 23.60
N SER A 643 23.96 -13.68 23.11
CA SER A 643 23.01 -13.73 22.01
C SER A 643 21.68 -13.08 22.37
N ILE A 644 21.21 -13.22 23.63
CA ILE A 644 19.90 -12.73 24.10
C ILE A 644 19.91 -11.23 24.45
N LEU A 645 21.01 -10.69 24.98
CA LEU A 645 21.07 -9.32 25.53
C LEU A 645 22.04 -8.42 24.74
N ASP A 646 21.81 -8.29 23.44
CA ASP A 646 22.61 -7.40 22.59
C ASP A 646 22.18 -5.92 22.66
N TYR A 647 22.99 -5.04 22.06
CA TYR A 647 22.72 -3.59 21.98
C TYR A 647 21.31 -3.28 21.42
N ASN A 648 20.86 -4.03 20.42
CA ASN A 648 19.57 -3.80 19.80
C ASN A 648 18.41 -4.18 20.74
N HIS A 649 18.57 -5.20 21.59
CA HIS A 649 17.56 -5.59 22.58
C HIS A 649 17.26 -4.49 23.59
N PHE A 650 18.28 -3.80 24.10
CA PHE A 650 18.08 -2.66 25.00
C PHE A 650 17.37 -1.48 24.30
N ARG A 651 17.70 -1.23 23.03
CA ARG A 651 16.96 -0.25 22.20
C ARG A 651 15.49 -0.64 22.10
N TYR A 652 15.20 -1.91 21.88
CA TYR A 652 13.84 -2.39 21.74
C TYR A 652 12.99 -2.25 23.01
N PHE A 653 13.56 -2.23 24.22
CA PHE A 653 12.76 -1.97 25.43
C PHE A 653 12.10 -0.59 25.42
N PHE A 654 12.79 0.45 24.91
CA PHE A 654 12.21 1.77 24.72
C PHE A 654 11.14 1.76 23.62
N VAL A 655 11.46 1.15 22.48
CA VAL A 655 10.55 1.05 21.33
C VAL A 655 9.27 0.32 21.70
N ASP A 656 9.37 -0.82 22.40
CA ASP A 656 8.23 -1.64 22.80
C ASP A 656 7.32 -0.90 23.78
N ARG A 657 7.88 -0.04 24.65
CA ARG A 657 7.10 0.85 25.51
C ARG A 657 6.36 1.93 24.74
N VAL A 658 7.02 2.62 23.81
CA VAL A 658 6.35 3.61 22.94
C VAL A 658 5.27 2.92 22.11
N TYR A 659 5.56 1.73 21.58
CA TYR A 659 4.61 0.94 20.80
C TYR A 659 3.38 0.53 21.62
N PHE A 660 3.59 0.05 22.85
CA PHE A 660 2.53 -0.31 23.77
C PHE A 660 1.62 0.88 24.14
N HIS A 661 2.21 2.00 24.56
CA HIS A 661 1.45 3.16 25.00
C HIS A 661 0.80 3.92 23.84
N LEU A 662 1.53 4.15 22.74
CA LEU A 662 1.05 4.97 21.64
C LEU A 662 0.27 4.15 20.61
N GLY A 663 0.80 2.99 20.19
CA GLY A 663 0.20 2.15 19.14
C GLY A 663 -0.98 1.30 19.61
N PHE A 664 -0.95 0.85 20.87
CA PHE A 664 -2.02 0.01 21.45
C PHE A 664 -2.76 0.68 22.61
N LYS A 665 -2.49 1.95 22.90
CA LYS A 665 -3.20 2.72 23.95
C LYS A 665 -3.22 1.99 25.30
N GLY A 666 -2.13 1.30 25.63
CA GLY A 666 -2.01 0.54 26.86
C GLY A 666 -2.81 -0.77 26.92
N ASN A 667 -3.45 -1.20 25.83
CA ASN A 667 -4.18 -2.47 25.78
C ASN A 667 -3.21 -3.68 25.76
N LYS A 668 -3.03 -4.29 26.93
CA LYS A 668 -2.06 -5.38 27.17
C LYS A 668 -2.35 -6.62 26.35
N GLU A 669 -3.62 -7.03 26.29
CA GLU A 669 -4.03 -8.24 25.58
C GLU A 669 -3.87 -8.08 24.06
N LEU A 670 -4.31 -6.94 23.52
CA LEU A 670 -4.19 -6.64 22.09
C LEU A 670 -2.72 -6.53 21.67
N PHE A 671 -1.90 -5.85 22.47
CA PHE A 671 -0.45 -5.76 22.25
C PHE A 671 0.21 -7.14 22.24
N PHE A 672 -0.06 -7.97 23.27
CA PHE A 672 0.48 -9.32 23.39
C PHE A 672 0.18 -10.18 22.17
N ARG A 673 -1.09 -10.20 21.74
CA ARG A 673 -1.55 -10.99 20.59
C ARG A 673 -0.84 -10.57 19.30
N TRP A 674 -0.85 -9.28 18.97
CA TRP A 674 -0.27 -8.79 17.72
C TRP A 674 1.25 -8.81 17.69
N LEU A 675 1.91 -8.67 18.86
CA LEU A 675 3.35 -8.85 18.96
C LEU A 675 3.75 -10.27 18.54
N PHE A 676 3.02 -11.28 19.04
CA PHE A 676 3.29 -12.68 18.69
C PHE A 676 2.79 -13.06 17.30
N PHE A 677 1.69 -12.48 16.83
CA PHE A 677 1.24 -12.67 15.47
C PHE A 677 2.32 -12.26 14.46
N ASN A 678 2.85 -11.04 14.62
CA ASN A 678 3.95 -10.52 13.80
C ASN A 678 5.25 -11.31 13.97
N TYR A 679 5.49 -11.91 15.15
CA TYR A 679 6.63 -12.80 15.38
C TYR A 679 6.46 -14.09 14.56
N ILE A 680 5.31 -14.75 14.60
CA ILE A 680 5.05 -16.00 13.88
C ILE A 680 5.15 -15.83 12.35
N GLN A 681 4.93 -14.63 11.81
CA GLN A 681 4.99 -14.38 10.36
C GLN A 681 6.41 -14.23 9.77
N GLN A 682 7.49 -14.37 10.55
CA GLN A 682 8.85 -14.15 10.07
C GLN A 682 9.64 -15.47 10.04
N THR A 683 10.09 -15.90 8.85
CA THR A 683 10.75 -17.20 8.68
C THR A 683 12.09 -17.28 9.42
N LYS A 684 12.75 -16.14 9.66
CA LYS A 684 14.00 -16.07 10.44
C LYS A 684 13.88 -16.62 11.86
N TYR A 685 12.66 -16.74 12.38
CA TYR A 685 12.41 -17.35 13.69
C TYR A 685 12.15 -18.85 13.65
N TYR A 686 12.28 -19.49 12.49
CA TYR A 686 12.12 -20.92 12.31
C TYR A 686 13.48 -21.59 12.03
N SER A 687 13.69 -22.77 12.62
CA SER A 687 14.85 -23.61 12.34
C SER A 687 14.70 -24.30 10.99
N LYS A 688 15.70 -24.13 10.12
CA LYS A 688 15.73 -24.75 8.77
C LYS A 688 15.70 -26.28 8.81
N LYS A 689 16.16 -26.92 9.90
CA LYS A 689 16.28 -28.39 9.99
C LYS A 689 15.04 -29.07 10.53
N GLU A 690 14.25 -28.43 11.39
CA GLU A 690 13.20 -29.12 12.15
C GLU A 690 11.78 -28.66 11.87
N LYS A 691 11.56 -27.62 11.05
CA LYS A 691 10.26 -26.93 10.93
C LYS A 691 9.69 -26.46 12.29
N LYS A 692 10.54 -26.31 13.31
CA LYS A 692 10.21 -25.78 14.64
C LYS A 692 10.71 -24.35 14.78
N TYR A 693 10.12 -23.56 15.67
CA TYR A 693 10.63 -22.22 15.98
C TYR A 693 12.00 -22.30 16.69
N SER A 694 12.81 -21.27 16.51
CA SER A 694 14.04 -21.07 17.26
C SER A 694 13.71 -20.70 18.71
N ARG A 695 14.04 -21.57 19.66
CA ARG A 695 13.87 -21.30 21.10
C ARG A 695 14.61 -20.04 21.53
N ILE A 696 15.82 -19.79 21.01
CA ILE A 696 16.60 -18.58 21.34
C ILE A 696 15.81 -17.31 20.97
N ASN A 697 15.24 -17.27 19.77
CA ASN A 697 14.45 -16.12 19.34
C ASN A 697 13.14 -15.97 20.13
N LEU A 698 12.53 -17.09 20.53
CA LEU A 698 11.35 -17.07 21.40
C LEU A 698 11.70 -16.47 22.77
N ILE A 699 12.79 -16.93 23.38
CA ILE A 699 13.27 -16.43 24.68
C ILE A 699 13.60 -14.92 24.59
N LYS A 700 14.25 -14.46 23.51
CA LYS A 700 14.48 -13.04 23.25
C LYS A 700 13.19 -12.23 23.25
N GLN A 701 12.17 -12.73 22.55
CA GLN A 701 10.88 -12.07 22.45
C GLN A 701 10.14 -12.06 23.80
N LEU A 702 10.24 -13.15 24.56
CA LEU A 702 9.70 -13.26 25.92
C LEU A 702 10.40 -12.31 26.89
N VAL A 703 11.73 -12.21 26.88
CA VAL A 703 12.48 -11.28 27.73
C VAL A 703 12.03 -9.84 27.49
N ARG A 704 11.91 -9.41 26.23
CA ARG A 704 11.39 -8.07 25.89
C ARG A 704 10.01 -7.79 26.46
N LEU A 705 9.12 -8.76 26.33
CA LEU A 705 7.75 -8.66 26.81
C LEU A 705 7.65 -8.70 28.33
N ILE A 706 8.41 -9.56 29.00
CA ILE A 706 8.41 -9.65 30.46
C ILE A 706 9.01 -8.38 31.06
N VAL A 707 10.12 -7.86 30.52
CA VAL A 707 10.71 -6.58 30.95
C VAL A 707 9.67 -5.46 30.90
N LEU A 708 8.86 -5.40 29.83
CA LEU A 708 7.80 -4.39 29.68
C LEU A 708 6.83 -4.37 30.88
N PHE A 709 6.46 -5.54 31.42
CA PHE A 709 5.44 -5.67 32.46
C PHE A 709 5.95 -6.02 33.86
N TYR A 710 7.24 -6.33 34.02
CA TYR A 710 7.82 -6.92 35.24
C TYR A 710 7.47 -6.18 36.55
N GLU A 711 7.65 -4.85 36.57
CA GLU A 711 7.28 -3.98 37.69
C GLU A 711 5.89 -3.35 37.55
N ASP A 712 5.26 -3.47 36.37
CA ASP A 712 4.01 -2.76 36.03
C ASP A 712 2.76 -3.61 36.34
N ASP A 713 2.79 -4.93 36.12
CA ASP A 713 1.63 -5.80 36.31
C ASP A 713 2.02 -7.28 36.47
N LYS A 714 2.07 -7.74 37.73
CA LYS A 714 2.39 -9.13 38.06
C LYS A 714 1.28 -10.11 37.66
N ASP A 715 0.02 -9.67 37.67
CA ASP A 715 -1.12 -10.52 37.31
C ASP A 715 -1.10 -10.82 35.81
N PHE A 716 -0.77 -9.83 34.99
CA PHE A 716 -0.61 -10.03 33.55
C PHE A 716 0.58 -10.96 33.22
N ILE A 717 1.68 -10.91 33.98
CA ILE A 717 2.78 -11.88 33.82
C ILE A 717 2.32 -13.30 34.13
N ASN A 718 1.54 -13.47 35.20
CA ASN A 718 0.97 -14.76 35.55
C ASN A 718 0.00 -15.27 34.48
N PHE A 719 -0.82 -14.39 33.91
CA PHE A 719 -1.66 -14.70 32.75
C PHE A 719 -0.83 -15.16 31.55
N MET A 720 0.17 -14.39 31.13
CA MET A 720 1.03 -14.75 29.99
C MET A 720 1.76 -16.09 30.21
N LYS A 721 2.15 -16.40 31.45
CA LYS A 721 2.82 -17.66 31.80
C LYS A 721 1.96 -18.89 31.47
N ILE A 722 0.66 -18.81 31.72
CA ILE A 722 -0.28 -19.93 31.54
C ILE A 722 -1.03 -19.89 30.20
N THR A 723 -0.94 -18.77 29.47
CA THR A 723 -1.69 -18.54 28.25
C THR A 723 -0.75 -18.29 27.07
N PRO A 724 -0.27 -19.34 26.38
CA PRO A 724 0.51 -19.17 25.16
C PRO A 724 -0.33 -18.51 24.06
N PRO A 725 0.29 -17.66 23.22
CA PRO A 725 -0.40 -16.89 22.18
C PRO A 725 -0.78 -17.75 20.96
N SER A 726 -0.32 -19.01 20.91
CA SER A 726 -0.60 -19.96 19.85
C SER A 726 -0.30 -21.38 20.32
N ASN A 727 -1.04 -22.35 19.78
CA ASN A 727 -0.86 -23.77 20.06
C ASN A 727 0.55 -24.28 19.68
N ILE A 728 1.23 -23.60 18.75
CA ILE A 728 2.60 -23.97 18.35
C ILE A 728 3.59 -23.84 19.51
N PHE A 729 3.35 -22.92 20.43
CA PHE A 729 4.24 -22.73 21.55
C PHE A 729 3.94 -23.65 22.74
N LEU A 730 2.78 -24.32 22.79
CA LEU A 730 2.32 -25.10 23.96
C LEU A 730 3.41 -26.00 24.55
N LYS A 731 4.18 -26.68 23.70
CA LYS A 731 5.20 -27.65 24.12
C LYS A 731 6.39 -27.02 24.87
N SER A 732 6.83 -25.82 24.51
CA SER A 732 7.99 -25.17 25.18
C SER A 732 7.63 -23.90 25.94
N TRP A 733 6.42 -23.37 25.81
CA TRP A 733 6.05 -22.07 26.34
C TRP A 733 6.33 -21.94 27.82
N LEU A 734 5.86 -22.89 28.62
CA LEU A 734 6.04 -22.84 30.07
C LEU A 734 7.52 -22.92 30.46
N GLU A 735 8.31 -23.77 29.80
CA GLU A 735 9.75 -23.87 30.05
C GLU A 735 10.48 -22.57 29.68
N ASP A 736 10.26 -22.06 28.46
CA ASP A 736 10.94 -20.90 27.93
C ASP A 736 10.51 -19.61 28.63
N PHE A 737 9.25 -19.54 29.08
CA PHE A 737 8.73 -18.43 29.87
C PHE A 737 9.35 -18.40 31.26
N VAL A 738 9.49 -19.54 31.93
CA VAL A 738 10.17 -19.61 33.23
C VAL A 738 11.63 -19.17 33.09
N LEU A 739 12.34 -19.66 32.07
CA LEU A 739 13.70 -19.24 31.79
C LEU A 739 13.79 -17.73 31.51
N ALA A 740 12.93 -17.19 30.66
CA ALA A 740 12.90 -15.76 30.36
C ALA A 740 12.58 -14.93 31.62
N LEU A 741 11.65 -15.37 32.46
CA LEU A 741 11.29 -14.67 33.70
C LEU A 741 12.46 -14.64 34.69
N GLU A 742 13.17 -15.75 34.86
CA GLU A 742 14.35 -15.78 35.74
C GLU A 742 15.49 -14.90 35.19
N LEU A 743 15.69 -14.87 33.88
CA LEU A 743 16.62 -13.93 33.26
C LEU A 743 16.24 -12.47 33.55
N VAL A 744 14.95 -12.12 33.44
CA VAL A 744 14.48 -10.77 33.79
C VAL A 744 14.68 -10.47 35.28
N LYS A 745 14.32 -11.38 36.19
CA LYS A 745 14.58 -11.21 37.63
C LYS A 745 16.05 -10.92 37.90
N ALA A 746 16.95 -11.64 37.23
CA ALA A 746 18.38 -11.45 37.38
C ALA A 746 18.87 -10.11 36.80
N LEU A 747 18.30 -9.64 35.68
CA LEU A 747 18.55 -8.31 35.15
C LEU A 747 18.16 -7.20 36.16
N PHE A 748 17.00 -7.32 36.80
CA PHE A 748 16.53 -6.34 37.78
C PHE A 748 17.36 -6.33 39.09
N LYS A 749 18.10 -7.39 39.40
CA LYS A 749 19.11 -7.37 40.48
C LYS A 749 20.32 -6.49 40.15
N ILE A 750 20.55 -6.16 38.87
CA ILE A 750 21.65 -5.28 38.45
C ILE A 750 21.25 -3.82 38.68
N LYS A 751 21.85 -3.17 39.68
CA LYS A 751 21.59 -1.77 40.07
C LYS A 751 21.54 -0.76 38.91
N ASN A 752 22.41 -0.94 37.90
CA ASN A 752 22.47 -0.07 36.72
C ASN A 752 21.33 -0.35 35.73
N PHE A 753 20.86 -1.60 35.65
CA PHE A 753 19.76 -1.97 34.77
C PHE A 753 18.42 -1.43 35.28
N GLU A 754 18.15 -1.54 36.57
CA GLU A 754 16.95 -0.95 37.20
C GLU A 754 16.86 0.55 36.89
N THR A 755 17.97 1.27 37.09
CA THR A 755 18.05 2.72 36.79
C THR A 755 17.84 3.02 35.30
N PHE A 756 18.40 2.20 34.40
CA PHE A 756 18.20 2.31 32.97
C PHE A 756 16.74 2.07 32.58
N TYR A 757 16.15 0.95 33.04
CA TYR A 757 14.76 0.55 32.81
C TYR A 757 13.80 1.66 33.22
N ASP A 758 14.04 2.21 34.38
CA ASP A 758 13.30 3.32 34.94
C ASP A 758 13.35 4.59 34.09
N SER A 759 14.54 4.95 33.59
CA SER A 759 14.69 6.08 32.68
C SER A 759 13.95 5.86 31.37
N VAL A 760 14.02 4.63 30.82
CA VAL A 760 13.36 4.23 29.58
C VAL A 760 11.85 4.27 29.75
N ARG A 761 11.35 3.76 30.88
CA ARG A 761 9.93 3.77 31.25
C ARG A 761 9.38 5.18 31.33
N LEU A 762 10.05 6.06 32.05
CA LEU A 762 9.64 7.46 32.17
C LEU A 762 9.72 8.18 30.82
N LYS A 763 10.81 8.03 30.07
CA LYS A 763 10.99 8.69 28.77
C LYS A 763 9.93 8.24 27.75
N ALA A 764 9.61 6.95 27.68
CA ALA A 764 8.56 6.46 26.77
C ALA A 764 7.18 7.05 27.09
N LYS A 765 6.82 7.20 28.37
CA LYS A 765 5.59 7.88 28.79
C LYS A 765 5.60 9.37 28.41
N LEU A 766 6.73 10.05 28.58
CA LEU A 766 6.88 11.46 28.18
C LEU A 766 6.74 11.64 26.66
N VAL A 767 7.37 10.78 25.86
CA VAL A 767 7.21 10.80 24.40
C VAL A 767 5.76 10.58 23.99
N THR A 768 5.07 9.64 24.65
CA THR A 768 3.64 9.42 24.44
C THR A 768 2.85 10.69 24.77
N LEU A 769 3.14 11.32 25.91
CA LEU A 769 2.49 12.55 26.33
C LEU A 769 2.76 13.72 25.37
N GLU A 770 3.98 13.87 24.85
CA GLU A 770 4.35 14.90 23.86
C GLU A 770 3.53 14.79 22.57
N VAL A 771 3.34 13.56 22.07
CA VAL A 771 2.50 13.29 20.88
C VAL A 771 1.04 13.65 21.18
N ILE A 772 0.54 13.18 22.32
CA ILE A 772 -0.84 13.38 22.74
C ILE A 772 -1.15 14.87 22.99
N ASN A 773 -0.22 15.60 23.61
CA ASN A 773 -0.38 17.01 23.97
C ASN A 773 -0.69 17.90 22.77
N LYS A 774 -0.10 17.59 21.61
CA LYS A 774 -0.38 18.30 20.35
C LYS A 774 -1.87 18.28 19.99
N GLY A 775 -2.60 17.25 20.43
CA GLY A 775 -4.02 17.05 20.15
C GLY A 775 -4.99 17.65 21.14
N LEU A 776 -4.50 18.29 22.20
CA LEU A 776 -5.35 18.94 23.19
C LEU A 776 -5.85 20.29 22.65
N PRO A 777 -7.08 20.71 23.04
CA PRO A 777 -7.56 22.05 22.73
C PRO A 777 -6.59 23.09 23.34
N PRO A 778 -6.16 24.09 22.56
CA PRO A 778 -5.27 25.12 23.05
C PRO A 778 -5.89 25.84 24.26
N ASP A 779 -5.05 26.15 25.25
CA ASP A 779 -5.36 26.82 26.51
C ASP A 779 -6.27 26.05 27.48
N SER A 780 -6.57 24.78 27.20
CA SER A 780 -7.30 23.92 28.14
C SER A 780 -6.52 23.69 29.43
N ASP A 781 -7.22 23.50 30.55
CA ASP A 781 -6.57 23.20 31.85
C ASP A 781 -5.75 21.91 31.79
N ILE A 782 -6.14 20.99 30.92
CA ILE A 782 -5.44 19.73 30.66
C ILE A 782 -4.14 20.01 29.91
N GLU A 783 -4.16 20.82 28.85
CA GLU A 783 -2.93 21.21 28.14
C GLU A 783 -1.97 21.93 29.09
N LYS A 784 -2.45 22.86 29.91
CA LYS A 784 -1.61 23.54 30.92
C LYS A 784 -0.99 22.56 31.92
N THR A 785 -1.76 21.57 32.36
CA THR A 785 -1.27 20.50 33.24
C THR A 785 -0.20 19.66 32.56
N VAL A 786 -0.40 19.32 31.28
CA VAL A 786 0.57 18.54 30.49
C VAL A 786 1.85 19.34 30.25
N GLN A 787 1.73 20.61 29.88
CA GLN A 787 2.88 21.51 29.68
C GLN A 787 3.69 21.67 30.97
N ASP A 788 3.03 21.82 32.13
CA ASP A 788 3.69 21.85 33.43
C ASP A 788 4.47 20.56 33.72
N ILE A 789 3.88 19.40 33.40
CA ILE A 789 4.55 18.09 33.53
C ILE A 789 5.77 18.00 32.59
N LEU A 790 5.60 18.38 31.32
CA LEU A 790 6.66 18.34 30.31
C LEU A 790 7.81 19.30 30.66
N GLN A 791 7.53 20.49 31.20
CA GLN A 791 8.55 21.44 31.67
C GLN A 791 9.31 20.93 32.89
N LYS A 792 8.65 20.22 33.80
CA LYS A 792 9.28 19.65 35.01
C LYS A 792 10.04 18.35 34.75
N ALA A 793 9.77 17.66 33.65
CA ALA A 793 10.32 16.35 33.32
C ALA A 793 11.85 16.30 33.09
N PRO A 794 12.49 17.25 32.37
CA PRO A 794 13.94 17.25 32.15
C PRO A 794 14.75 17.27 33.45
N GLY A 795 14.35 18.11 34.42
CA GLY A 795 15.00 18.20 35.73
C GLY A 795 14.84 16.94 36.60
N LEU A 796 13.91 16.04 36.25
CA LEU A 796 13.71 14.75 36.90
C LEU A 796 14.51 13.65 36.20
N LEU A 797 14.57 13.65 34.85
CA LEU A 797 15.44 12.76 34.07
C LEU A 797 16.92 12.97 34.42
N GLY A 798 17.38 14.22 34.56
CA GLY A 798 18.76 14.53 34.95
C GLY A 798 19.13 14.05 36.37
N LYS A 799 18.17 14.00 37.30
CA LYS A 799 18.37 13.52 38.68
C LYS A 799 18.35 12.00 38.82
N VAL A 800 17.87 11.27 37.81
CA VAL A 800 17.86 9.78 37.80
C VAL A 800 19.24 9.23 37.42
N VAL A 801 20.02 9.98 36.66
CA VAL A 801 21.35 9.58 36.14
C VAL A 801 22.47 9.84 37.15
N ASP A 802 22.28 10.80 38.05
CA ASP A 802 23.33 11.34 38.91
C ASP A 802 22.88 11.31 40.39
N ARG A 803 23.38 10.34 41.21
CA ARG A 803 23.71 10.44 42.67
C ARG A 803 23.60 9.14 43.52
N SER A 804 24.39 9.16 44.60
CA SER A 804 24.64 8.21 45.70
C SER A 804 23.43 7.77 46.55
N ASP A 805 23.57 6.65 47.29
CA ASP A 805 22.52 5.85 47.93
C ASP A 805 21.56 6.55 48.93
N LYS A 806 21.92 7.69 49.55
CA LYS A 806 21.05 8.36 50.56
C LYS A 806 19.90 9.19 49.98
N SER A 807 19.97 9.66 48.72
CA SER A 807 18.91 10.46 48.09
C SER A 807 17.85 9.62 47.35
N ARG A 808 18.02 8.29 47.27
CA ARG A 808 17.22 7.37 46.45
C ARG A 808 15.76 7.20 46.93
N LYS A 809 15.52 7.17 48.24
CA LYS A 809 14.16 6.96 48.78
C LYS A 809 13.24 8.16 48.53
N ASP A 810 13.77 9.38 48.60
CA ASP A 810 12.99 10.60 48.33
C ASP A 810 12.80 10.84 46.83
N SER A 811 13.79 10.49 46.00
CA SER A 811 13.64 10.55 44.54
C SER A 811 12.68 9.49 44.01
N SER A 812 12.68 8.26 44.56
CA SER A 812 11.73 7.22 44.14
C SER A 812 10.30 7.59 44.53
N LYS A 813 10.04 8.12 45.73
CA LYS A 813 8.72 8.61 46.13
C LYS A 813 8.21 9.75 45.24
N LYS A 814 9.07 10.75 44.94
CA LYS A 814 8.71 11.85 44.02
C LYS A 814 8.42 11.35 42.62
N ARG A 815 9.14 10.31 42.17
CA ARG A 815 8.95 9.68 40.87
C ARG A 815 7.68 8.85 40.78
N PHE A 816 7.40 7.97 41.73
CA PHE A 816 6.13 7.22 41.77
C PHE A 816 4.92 8.18 41.77
N LYS A 817 5.04 9.33 42.47
CA LYS A 817 4.02 10.38 42.45
C LYS A 817 3.88 11.04 41.08
N LEU A 818 4.98 11.28 40.36
CA LEU A 818 4.94 11.80 38.99
C LEU A 818 4.39 10.76 38.00
N GLU A 819 4.80 9.50 38.12
CA GLU A 819 4.33 8.41 37.25
C GLU A 819 2.84 8.17 37.45
N GLY A 820 2.34 8.13 38.69
CA GLY A 820 0.91 8.04 38.95
C GLY A 820 0.14 9.24 38.41
N LYS A 821 0.72 10.45 38.47
CA LYS A 821 0.16 11.63 37.82
C LYS A 821 0.15 11.50 36.29
N LEU A 822 1.25 11.06 35.70
CA LEU A 822 1.37 10.82 34.26
C LEU A 822 0.34 9.79 33.78
N ASP A 823 0.18 8.69 34.51
CA ASP A 823 -0.80 7.65 34.17
C ASP A 823 -2.22 8.20 34.28
N SER A 824 -2.54 8.95 35.34
CA SER A 824 -3.86 9.58 35.49
C SER A 824 -4.14 10.61 34.39
N VAL A 825 -3.12 11.36 33.97
CA VAL A 825 -3.22 12.38 32.92
C VAL A 825 -3.34 11.72 31.55
N ILE A 826 -2.53 10.70 31.25
CA ILE A 826 -2.64 9.93 30.02
C ILE A 826 -4.02 9.27 29.93
N GLU A 827 -4.50 8.66 31.00
CA GLU A 827 -5.83 8.02 31.02
C GLU A 827 -6.96 9.04 30.87
N MET A 828 -6.87 10.19 31.54
CA MET A 828 -7.84 11.28 31.40
C MET A 828 -7.84 11.84 29.98
N ILE A 829 -6.66 12.07 29.41
CA ILE A 829 -6.52 12.54 28.04
C ILE A 829 -7.00 11.47 27.08
N ASP A 830 -6.76 10.20 27.37
CA ASP A 830 -7.20 9.11 26.52
C ASP A 830 -8.72 9.13 26.37
N ARG A 831 -9.45 9.37 27.47
CA ARG A 831 -10.91 9.49 27.48
C ARG A 831 -11.44 10.73 26.75
N ILE A 832 -10.67 11.81 26.71
CA ILE A 832 -11.11 13.11 26.18
C ILE A 832 -10.76 13.28 24.70
N THR A 833 -9.62 12.77 24.29
CA THR A 833 -9.01 13.05 22.96
C THR A 833 -9.29 11.93 21.97
N PHE A 834 -9.62 10.73 22.45
CA PHE A 834 -9.74 9.56 21.60
C PHE A 834 -11.19 9.16 21.38
N ASN A 835 -11.73 9.61 20.25
CA ASN A 835 -13.00 9.11 19.73
C ASN A 835 -12.85 7.73 19.05
N VAL A 836 -12.13 6.81 19.73
CA VAL A 836 -11.81 5.47 19.21
C VAL A 836 -13.08 4.68 18.94
N ASP A 837 -14.08 4.80 19.80
CA ASP A 837 -15.35 4.07 19.67
C ASP A 837 -16.17 4.58 18.48
N SER A 838 -16.17 5.89 18.20
CA SER A 838 -16.78 6.41 16.97
C SER A 838 -16.07 5.91 15.73
N TYR A 839 -14.72 5.95 15.69
CA TYR A 839 -13.98 5.39 14.56
C TYR A 839 -14.27 3.90 14.38
N ARG A 840 -14.33 3.14 15.46
CA ARG A 840 -14.70 1.72 15.42
C ARG A 840 -16.10 1.51 14.85
N SER A 841 -17.10 2.28 15.31
CA SER A 841 -18.48 2.20 14.79
C SER A 841 -18.51 2.51 13.30
N ILE A 842 -17.87 3.60 12.89
CA ILE A 842 -17.78 4.07 11.50
C ILE A 842 -17.12 3.00 10.60
N LEU A 843 -15.96 2.46 11.02
CA LEU A 843 -15.26 1.40 10.28
C LEU A 843 -16.12 0.13 10.17
N LYS A 844 -16.78 -0.28 11.27
CA LYS A 844 -17.64 -1.47 11.33
C LYS A 844 -18.87 -1.35 10.43
N GLU A 845 -19.44 -0.16 10.35
CA GLU A 845 -20.56 0.16 9.46
C GLU A 845 -20.16 0.21 7.99
N GLY A 846 -18.85 0.23 7.69
CA GLY A 846 -18.33 0.27 6.34
C GLY A 846 -18.22 1.69 5.78
N ILE A 847 -18.10 2.70 6.64
CA ILE A 847 -18.13 4.12 6.27
C ILE A 847 -16.72 4.71 6.32
N SER A 848 -16.27 5.37 5.25
CA SER A 848 -14.98 6.10 5.27
C SER A 848 -15.09 7.42 6.01
N ILE A 849 -14.07 7.77 6.79
CA ILE A 849 -13.98 9.07 7.46
C ILE A 849 -13.54 10.13 6.44
N GLN A 850 -14.39 11.13 6.22
CA GLN A 850 -14.13 12.24 5.30
C GLN A 850 -13.76 13.53 6.02
N ASP A 851 -14.47 13.83 7.11
CA ASP A 851 -14.16 14.98 7.94
C ASP A 851 -13.12 14.59 8.97
N PHE A 852 -11.90 15.09 8.79
CA PHE A 852 -10.85 14.94 9.78
C PHE A 852 -11.19 15.84 10.98
N PRO A 853 -11.23 15.29 12.20
CA PRO A 853 -11.47 16.11 13.38
C PRO A 853 -10.38 17.17 13.48
N LYS A 854 -10.63 18.24 14.23
CA LYS A 854 -9.66 19.33 14.52
C LYS A 854 -8.39 18.87 15.27
N GLN A 855 -8.20 17.58 15.44
CA GLN A 855 -7.00 17.00 16.03
C GLN A 855 -5.84 16.99 15.02
N PRO A 856 -4.58 16.98 15.50
CA PRO A 856 -3.40 16.78 14.69
C PRO A 856 -3.43 15.48 13.89
N TYR A 857 -2.75 15.50 12.76
CA TYR A 857 -2.71 14.38 11.82
C TYR A 857 -2.04 13.12 12.37
N ASP A 858 -0.99 13.26 13.18
CA ASP A 858 -0.32 12.13 13.85
C ASP A 858 -1.26 11.42 14.82
N VAL A 859 -1.96 12.22 15.64
CA VAL A 859 -2.98 11.72 16.56
C VAL A 859 -4.09 10.99 15.79
N PHE A 860 -4.59 11.58 14.70
CA PHE A 860 -5.59 10.96 13.84
C PHE A 860 -5.15 9.60 13.27
N ILE A 861 -3.96 9.52 12.67
CA ILE A 861 -3.46 8.29 12.06
C ILE A 861 -3.25 7.20 13.11
N ILE A 862 -2.69 7.54 14.27
CA ILE A 862 -2.47 6.58 15.36
C ILE A 862 -3.82 6.01 15.84
N ASN A 863 -4.83 6.86 16.01
CA ASN A 863 -6.16 6.43 16.45
C ASN A 863 -6.86 5.59 15.39
N LEU A 864 -6.77 5.97 14.12
CA LEU A 864 -7.33 5.21 13.01
C LEU A 864 -6.71 3.81 12.95
N CYS A 865 -5.39 3.71 13.06
CA CYS A 865 -4.68 2.43 13.11
C CYS A 865 -5.11 1.60 14.34
N TYR A 866 -5.14 2.19 15.53
CA TYR A 866 -5.58 1.49 16.74
C TYR A 866 -7.03 0.99 16.63
N SER A 867 -7.97 1.85 16.22
CA SER A 867 -9.38 1.50 16.04
C SER A 867 -9.55 0.38 15.01
N PHE A 868 -8.80 0.40 13.91
CA PHE A 868 -8.84 -0.65 12.90
C PHE A 868 -8.29 -1.98 13.44
N VAL A 869 -7.16 -1.96 14.14
CA VAL A 869 -6.55 -3.16 14.75
C VAL A 869 -7.42 -3.74 15.86
N PHE A 870 -8.06 -2.89 16.65
CA PHE A 870 -8.99 -3.29 17.69
C PHE A 870 -10.24 -3.95 17.10
N LEU A 871 -10.85 -3.31 16.10
CA LEU A 871 -12.00 -3.86 15.37
C LEU A 871 -11.65 -5.21 14.73
N TYR A 872 -10.48 -5.32 14.11
CA TYR A 872 -9.98 -6.58 13.54
C TYR A 872 -9.92 -7.69 14.61
N ASN A 873 -9.42 -7.38 15.82
CA ASN A 873 -9.37 -8.35 16.91
C ASN A 873 -10.78 -8.75 17.42
N GLU A 874 -11.71 -7.80 17.56
CA GLU A 874 -13.09 -8.10 17.96
C GLU A 874 -13.86 -8.92 16.91
N SER A 875 -13.76 -8.51 15.65
CA SER A 875 -14.49 -9.12 14.55
C SER A 875 -14.01 -10.54 14.27
N ILE A 876 -12.73 -10.87 14.52
CA ILE A 876 -12.14 -12.09 13.96
C ILE A 876 -11.44 -12.95 15.00
N LEU A 877 -10.58 -12.38 15.85
CA LEU A 877 -9.78 -13.18 16.78
C LEU A 877 -10.62 -13.74 17.94
N GLY A 878 -11.66 -13.02 18.37
CA GLY A 878 -12.45 -13.42 19.53
C GLY A 878 -11.56 -13.68 20.76
N LYS A 879 -11.90 -14.69 21.58
CA LYS A 879 -11.03 -15.15 22.69
C LYS A 879 -10.03 -16.24 22.26
N GLU A 880 -10.06 -16.70 21.02
CA GLU A 880 -9.26 -17.83 20.55
C GLU A 880 -7.90 -17.39 19.98
N PHE A 881 -6.87 -18.20 20.21
CA PHE A 881 -5.50 -17.89 19.80
C PHE A 881 -5.19 -18.31 18.37
N CYS A 882 -4.23 -17.64 17.71
CA CYS A 882 -3.87 -17.88 16.31
C CYS A 882 -3.21 -19.26 16.10
N SER A 883 -3.45 -19.87 14.94
CA SER A 883 -2.79 -21.10 14.49
C SER A 883 -1.89 -20.84 13.28
N LEU A 884 -0.92 -21.73 13.01
CA LEU A 884 -0.06 -21.63 11.82
C LEU A 884 -0.74 -22.23 10.59
N TYR A 885 -0.58 -21.54 9.47
CA TYR A 885 -0.92 -22.08 8.16
C TYR A 885 0.26 -22.85 7.56
N TYR A 886 0.15 -24.18 7.48
CA TYR A 886 1.10 -25.02 6.73
C TYR A 886 0.49 -25.41 5.37
N ARG A 887 1.02 -24.83 4.28
CA ARG A 887 0.53 -25.03 2.89
C ARG A 887 0.43 -26.51 2.44
N LYS A 888 1.24 -27.43 2.99
CA LYS A 888 1.23 -28.87 2.64
C LYS A 888 0.45 -29.78 3.60
N GLU A 889 0.31 -29.42 4.89
CA GLU A 889 -0.28 -30.28 5.94
C GLU A 889 -1.75 -29.93 6.26
N SER A 890 -2.24 -28.78 5.80
CA SER A 890 -3.63 -28.32 5.93
C SER A 890 -4.66 -29.24 5.26
N ARG A 891 -4.22 -30.19 4.41
CA ARG A 891 -5.11 -31.16 3.74
C ARG A 891 -5.71 -32.22 4.69
N LYS A 892 -5.06 -32.54 5.82
CA LYS A 892 -5.49 -33.61 6.74
C LYS A 892 -5.95 -33.14 8.13
N ASN A 893 -5.44 -32.01 8.63
CA ASN A 893 -5.67 -31.59 10.02
C ASN A 893 -6.70 -30.47 10.20
N ALA A 894 -7.21 -29.88 9.11
CA ALA A 894 -8.14 -28.75 9.16
C ALA A 894 -9.53 -29.07 9.78
N SER A 895 -9.85 -30.35 10.04
CA SER A 895 -11.19 -30.75 10.47
C SER A 895 -11.42 -30.67 11.99
N ASN A 896 -10.38 -30.71 12.84
CA ASN A 896 -10.57 -31.06 14.26
C ASN A 896 -10.12 -30.01 15.30
N THR A 897 -9.61 -28.86 14.88
CA THR A 897 -9.36 -27.66 15.71
C THR A 897 -9.26 -26.49 14.72
N ILE A 898 -8.89 -25.28 15.14
CA ILE A 898 -8.08 -24.32 14.36
C ILE A 898 -8.76 -22.95 14.19
N SER A 899 -8.29 -22.00 15.00
CA SER A 899 -8.42 -20.55 14.93
C SER A 899 -9.06 -19.94 13.66
N PRO A 900 -9.92 -18.91 13.80
CA PRO A 900 -10.49 -18.17 12.67
C PRO A 900 -9.44 -17.43 11.82
N ILE A 901 -8.21 -17.28 12.32
CA ILE A 901 -7.08 -16.70 11.59
C ILE A 901 -5.88 -17.64 11.63
N LEU A 902 -5.28 -17.86 10.47
CA LEU A 902 -4.04 -18.59 10.30
C LEU A 902 -2.91 -17.66 9.84
N ALA A 903 -1.84 -17.61 10.62
CA ALA A 903 -0.63 -16.88 10.25
C ALA A 903 0.15 -17.70 9.21
N ASP A 904 0.48 -17.11 8.07
CA ASP A 904 1.41 -17.70 7.10
C ASP A 904 2.84 -17.24 7.47
N PRO A 905 3.77 -18.17 7.75
CA PRO A 905 5.19 -17.85 8.00
C PRO A 905 5.87 -17.05 6.88
N LEU A 906 5.27 -16.99 5.69
CA LEU A 906 5.74 -16.20 4.56
C LEU A 906 5.23 -14.75 4.56
N GLY A 907 4.58 -14.29 5.63
CA GLY A 907 4.09 -12.90 5.78
C GLY A 907 2.60 -12.69 5.46
N GLY A 908 1.84 -13.75 5.24
CA GLY A 908 0.42 -13.68 4.90
C GLY A 908 -0.54 -13.90 6.09
N ILE A 909 -1.82 -13.62 5.85
CA ILE A 909 -2.92 -13.98 6.74
C ILE A 909 -3.93 -14.81 5.96
N PHE A 910 -4.39 -15.93 6.53
CA PHE A 910 -5.45 -16.72 5.94
C PHE A 910 -6.65 -16.82 6.89
N ILE A 911 -7.84 -16.64 6.32
CA ILE A 911 -9.10 -16.54 7.06
C ILE A 911 -10.07 -17.55 6.44
N PRO A 912 -10.30 -18.69 7.12
CA PRO A 912 -11.10 -19.77 6.54
C PRO A 912 -12.57 -19.38 6.34
N SER A 913 -13.17 -18.66 7.31
CA SER A 913 -14.58 -18.26 7.27
C SER A 913 -14.87 -17.18 6.22
N HIS A 914 -15.82 -17.45 5.33
CA HIS A 914 -16.27 -16.50 4.29
C HIS A 914 -16.95 -15.26 4.87
N GLU A 915 -17.86 -15.44 5.82
CA GLU A 915 -18.55 -14.31 6.48
C GLU A 915 -17.55 -13.37 7.15
N LYS A 916 -16.52 -13.94 7.79
CA LYS A 916 -15.43 -13.16 8.37
C LYS A 916 -14.56 -12.48 7.32
N ARG A 917 -14.23 -13.14 6.21
CA ARG A 917 -13.51 -12.48 5.10
C ARG A 917 -14.25 -11.27 4.57
N LYS A 918 -15.56 -11.37 4.34
CA LYS A 918 -16.39 -10.25 3.90
C LYS A 918 -16.41 -9.08 4.91
N GLU A 919 -16.61 -9.39 6.19
CA GLU A 919 -16.55 -8.40 7.28
C GLU A 919 -15.23 -7.62 7.27
N ILE A 920 -14.12 -8.35 7.08
CA ILE A 920 -12.76 -7.79 7.05
C ILE A 920 -12.49 -7.03 5.78
N PHE A 921 -12.91 -7.55 4.62
CA PHE A 921 -12.77 -6.90 3.33
C PHE A 921 -13.35 -5.49 3.41
N LYS A 922 -14.57 -5.37 3.93
CA LYS A 922 -15.23 -4.08 4.17
C LYS A 922 -14.38 -3.17 5.07
N CYS A 923 -13.88 -3.68 6.19
CA CYS A 923 -13.03 -2.91 7.11
C CYS A 923 -11.72 -2.44 6.45
N ARG A 924 -11.04 -3.33 5.70
CA ARG A 924 -9.79 -3.02 4.97
C ARG A 924 -10.02 -1.94 3.92
N VAL A 925 -11.07 -2.09 3.11
CA VAL A 925 -11.46 -1.12 2.09
C VAL A 925 -11.66 0.26 2.71
N VAL A 926 -12.42 0.33 3.79
CA VAL A 926 -12.78 1.60 4.43
C VAL A 926 -11.59 2.26 5.12
N PHE A 927 -10.73 1.46 5.76
CA PHE A 927 -9.46 1.93 6.31
C PHE A 927 -8.58 2.52 5.20
N LEU A 928 -8.38 1.80 4.10
CA LEU A 928 -7.58 2.25 2.96
C LEU A 928 -8.19 3.49 2.29
N LYS A 929 -9.51 3.57 2.15
CA LYS A 929 -10.20 4.74 1.57
C LYS A 929 -10.13 5.96 2.47
N THR A 930 -10.16 5.76 3.79
CA THR A 930 -9.93 6.83 4.77
C THR A 930 -8.49 7.36 4.66
N LEU A 931 -7.49 6.47 4.63
CA LEU A 931 -6.09 6.85 4.44
C LEU A 931 -5.85 7.52 3.08
N TRP A 932 -6.49 7.02 2.03
CA TRP A 932 -6.44 7.59 0.70
C TRP A 932 -6.99 9.02 0.68
N HIS A 933 -8.15 9.25 1.30
CA HIS A 933 -8.71 10.59 1.43
C HIS A 933 -7.77 11.53 2.18
N PHE A 934 -7.26 11.06 3.32
CA PHE A 934 -6.31 11.79 4.15
C PHE A 934 -5.06 12.17 3.37
N ASN A 935 -4.51 11.23 2.61
CA ASN A 935 -3.32 11.43 1.79
C ASN A 935 -3.46 12.61 0.82
N TYR A 936 -4.60 12.71 0.11
CA TYR A 936 -4.83 13.83 -0.82
C TYR A 936 -5.07 15.17 -0.12
N LYS A 937 -5.59 15.18 1.11
CA LYS A 937 -5.67 16.40 1.93
C LYS A 937 -4.28 16.82 2.40
N PHE A 938 -3.54 15.91 3.02
CA PHE A 938 -2.19 16.17 3.54
C PHE A 938 -1.22 16.64 2.43
N LYS A 939 -1.29 16.04 1.23
CA LYS A 939 -0.47 16.48 0.10
C LYS A 939 -0.67 17.94 -0.27
N SER A 940 -1.90 18.46 -0.16
CA SER A 940 -2.16 19.88 -0.39
C SER A 940 -1.29 20.75 0.52
N ASP A 941 -1.20 20.39 1.79
CA ASP A 941 -0.38 21.10 2.77
C ASP A 941 1.11 20.98 2.46
N VAL A 942 1.57 19.79 2.04
CA VAL A 942 2.97 19.59 1.62
C VAL A 942 3.34 20.48 0.44
N PHE A 943 2.50 20.54 -0.61
CA PHE A 943 2.74 21.44 -1.76
C PHE A 943 2.77 22.91 -1.34
N LEU A 944 1.85 23.32 -0.46
CA LEU A 944 1.80 24.68 0.07
C LEU A 944 3.03 25.03 0.91
N GLN A 945 3.45 24.12 1.79
CA GLN A 945 4.64 24.29 2.61
C GLN A 945 5.89 24.48 1.76
N VAL A 946 6.08 23.66 0.72
CA VAL A 946 7.24 23.79 -0.18
C VAL A 946 7.20 25.10 -0.97
N LYS A 947 6.02 25.54 -1.43
CA LYS A 947 5.84 26.85 -2.09
C LYS A 947 6.20 27.99 -1.14
N MET A 948 5.77 27.94 0.12
CA MET A 948 6.09 28.94 1.15
C MET A 948 7.59 28.97 1.49
N ASP A 949 8.22 27.79 1.66
CA ASP A 949 9.66 27.67 1.93
C ASP A 949 10.50 28.36 0.84
N LYS A 950 10.10 28.22 -0.44
CA LYS A 950 10.78 28.89 -1.56
C LYS A 950 10.53 30.40 -1.58
N LYS A 951 9.28 30.84 -1.36
CA LYS A 951 8.96 32.28 -1.28
C LYS A 951 9.75 32.98 -0.16
N ASN A 952 9.82 32.36 1.01
CA ASN A 952 10.58 32.90 2.15
C ASN A 952 12.09 32.96 1.88
N LYS A 953 12.65 32.01 1.13
CA LYS A 953 14.05 32.07 0.68
C LYS A 953 14.29 33.19 -0.33
N ALA A 954 13.36 33.39 -1.27
CA ALA A 954 13.45 34.46 -2.26
C ALA A 954 13.34 35.86 -1.64
N ILE A 955 12.60 36.02 -0.53
CA ILE A 955 12.51 37.30 0.20
C ILE A 955 13.77 37.57 1.05
N LYS A 956 14.45 36.52 1.52
CA LYS A 956 15.65 36.64 2.37
C LYS A 956 16.94 36.86 1.59
N ASN A 957 16.97 36.48 0.31
CA ASN A 957 18.08 36.75 -0.61
C ASN A 957 17.83 38.07 -1.32
#